data_AF-A0A166FH75-F1
#
_entry.id   AF-A0A166FH75-F1
#
_cell.length_a   1.000
_cell.length_b   1.000
_cell.length_c   1.000
_cell.angle_alpha   90.00
_cell.angle_beta   90.00
_cell.angle_gamma   90.00
#
_symmetry.space_group_name_H-M   'P 1'
#
loop_
_entity.id
_entity.type
_entity.pdbx_description
1 polymer ?
#
loop_
_entity_poly.entity_id
_entity_poly.type
_entity_poly.pdbx_seq_one_letter_code
_entity_poly.pdbx_strand_id
1 'polypeptide(L)'
;MITHGFYARTRHKHKLKKTFIMLSAGLGLFFYVNQNSFANGENYFKLGSDSKLLTHNSYQNRLFYTLKTGETVADLSKSQDINLSTIWSLNKHLYSSESEMMKAAPGQQIILPLKKLPFEYSALPLLGSAPLVAAGGVAGHTNKMTKMSPDVAKSNMTDDKALNYAAQQAASLGSQLQSRSLNGDYAKDTALGIAGNQASSQLQAWLQHYGTAEVNLQSGNNFDGSSLDFLLPFYDSEKMLAFGQVGARYIDSRFTANLGAGQRFFLPENMLGYNVFIDQDFSGDNTRLGIGGEYWRDYFKSSVNGYFRMSGWHESYNKKDYDERPANGFDIRFNGYLPSYPALGAKLMYEQYYGDNVALFNSDKLQSNPGAATVGVNYTPIPLVTMGIDYRHGTGNENDLLYSMQFRYQFDKPWSQQIEPQYVNELRTLSGSRYDLVQRNNNIILEYKKQDILSLNIPHDINGTERSTQKIQLIVKSKYGLDRIVWDDSSLRSQGGQIQHSGSQSAQDYQAILPAYVQGGSNVYKVTARAYDRNGNSSNNVQLTITVLSNGQVVDQVGVTDFTADKTSAKADGTEAITYTATVKKNGVAQANVPVSFDIVSGDATLSARSATTNSSGKATVTLKSIKPGQVVVSAKTAEMTSALNANAVIFVDQTKASITEIKADKTTAKADGSDAITYTVKVMKNNQPEANHSVTFSTNFGDLGGNSNTQIVKTDKDGRATVKLTSGVAGNAIVSAKVSEVNTEVKAPEAKFFSVLSIDNNVNIIGTSANGALPNIWLRYGQFKLTAKGGDGKYQWRSQDPSVASVDALTGRVTLLKKGTTKIEVVSGDKQTGTHTINTPEKIITVETQNKVIYSVAEATCSTNSGRLPSSTSELKDVYNKWGAANSYEGYKGKNTITAWTQQTAADKQPGWTSTFDIVTKNEIPNNGSNSKVDVNTANAFAVCVR
;
A
#
# COMPACT_ATOMS: atom_id res chain seq x y z
N MET A 1 -32.97 24.49 -7.86
CA MET A 1 -32.33 24.58 -9.20
C MET A 1 -31.12 25.48 -9.00
N ILE A 2 -29.86 25.09 -9.19
CA ILE A 2 -29.24 24.25 -10.21
C ILE A 2 -28.17 23.36 -9.54
N THR A 3 -28.17 22.10 -9.97
CA THR A 3 -27.19 21.03 -9.76
C THR A 3 -25.77 21.42 -10.18
N HIS A 4 -24.73 20.85 -9.55
CA HIS A 4 -23.59 20.21 -10.23
C HIS A 4 -22.87 19.27 -9.24
N GLY A 5 -22.81 17.98 -9.61
CA GLY A 5 -22.20 16.91 -8.83
C GLY A 5 -20.70 16.80 -9.06
N PHE A 6 -19.99 16.38 -8.01
CA PHE A 6 -18.61 15.93 -8.10
C PHE A 6 -18.53 14.49 -7.54
N TYR A 7 -18.06 13.59 -8.40
CA TYR A 7 -17.81 12.18 -8.15
C TYR A 7 -16.47 12.03 -7.41
N ALA A 8 -16.46 11.42 -6.23
CA ALA A 8 -15.24 10.92 -5.59
C ALA A 8 -15.41 9.45 -5.18
N ARG A 9 -14.60 8.59 -5.80
CA ARG A 9 -14.53 7.13 -5.59
C ARG A 9 -14.09 6.80 -4.16
N THR A 10 -14.91 6.05 -3.42
CA THR A 10 -14.51 5.42 -2.16
C THR A 10 -13.75 4.11 -2.43
N ARG A 11 -12.44 4.09 -2.14
CA ARG A 11 -11.58 2.90 -2.29
C ARG A 11 -10.97 2.44 -0.97
N HIS A 12 -11.75 2.32 0.10
CA HIS A 12 -11.29 1.69 1.35
C HIS A 12 -12.39 0.86 2.02
N LYS A 13 -12.62 -0.38 1.56
CA LYS A 13 -13.47 -1.37 2.27
C LYS A 13 -12.81 -2.73 2.51
N HIS A 14 -11.54 -2.91 2.14
CA HIS A 14 -10.87 -4.22 2.23
C HIS A 14 -9.93 -4.44 3.43
N LYS A 15 -9.76 -3.47 4.35
CA LYS A 15 -8.90 -3.64 5.53
C LYS A 15 -9.64 -4.00 6.84
N LEU A 16 -10.96 -3.82 6.91
CA LEU A 16 -11.74 -4.09 8.13
C LEU A 16 -11.97 -5.58 8.47
N LYS A 17 -11.65 -6.52 7.56
CA LYS A 17 -11.83 -7.97 7.81
C LYS A 17 -10.62 -8.68 8.41
N LYS A 18 -9.42 -8.08 8.42
CA LYS A 18 -8.21 -8.74 8.97
C LYS A 18 -7.98 -8.46 10.45
N THR A 19 -8.47 -7.33 10.97
CA THR A 19 -8.25 -6.94 12.38
C THR A 19 -9.10 -7.79 13.36
N PHE A 20 -10.26 -8.28 12.92
CA PHE A 20 -11.14 -9.11 13.77
C PHE A 20 -10.68 -10.57 13.91
N ILE A 21 -9.70 -11.05 13.12
CA ILE A 21 -9.19 -12.43 13.20
C ILE A 21 -7.89 -12.52 14.03
N MET A 22 -7.23 -11.40 14.36
CA MET A 22 -6.02 -11.41 15.20
C MET A 22 -6.28 -11.23 16.71
N LEU A 23 -7.52 -10.93 17.14
CA LEU A 23 -7.85 -10.76 18.56
C LEU A 23 -8.09 -12.07 19.33
N SER A 24 -7.84 -13.22 18.73
CA SER A 24 -7.91 -14.54 19.38
C SER A 24 -6.60 -15.34 19.34
N ALA A 25 -5.47 -14.73 18.97
CA ALA A 25 -4.19 -15.42 18.78
C ALA A 25 -3.02 -14.80 19.58
N GLY A 26 -3.29 -14.28 20.78
CA GLY A 26 -2.32 -13.57 21.60
C GLY A 26 -2.02 -14.22 22.95
N LEU A 27 -2.11 -15.54 23.09
CA LEU A 27 -1.58 -16.35 24.19
C LEU A 27 -1.64 -17.83 23.79
N GLY A 28 -0.54 -18.38 23.27
CA GLY A 28 -0.45 -19.78 22.85
C GLY A 28 0.85 -20.10 22.11
N LEU A 29 1.81 -20.67 22.85
CA LEU A 29 3.08 -21.20 22.35
C LEU A 29 2.88 -22.59 21.69
N PHE A 30 3.50 -22.77 20.50
CA PHE A 30 3.91 -24.01 19.83
C PHE A 30 2.89 -25.09 19.33
N PHE A 31 3.04 -25.41 18.02
CA PHE A 31 2.85 -26.68 17.27
C PHE A 31 1.65 -26.93 16.33
N TYR A 32 2.05 -27.22 15.07
CA TYR A 32 1.56 -28.17 14.05
C TYR A 32 0.10 -28.15 13.57
N VAL A 33 -0.04 -27.87 12.27
CA VAL A 33 -1.26 -28.07 11.46
C VAL A 33 -1.16 -29.44 10.78
N ASN A 34 -2.16 -30.31 10.99
CA ASN A 34 -2.46 -31.40 10.08
C ASN A 34 -3.70 -31.03 9.26
N GLN A 35 -3.53 -30.91 7.95
CA GLN A 35 -4.59 -30.62 6.99
C GLN A 35 -5.39 -31.90 6.74
N ASN A 36 -6.73 -31.84 6.83
CA ASN A 36 -7.67 -32.45 5.88
C ASN A 36 -9.11 -32.35 6.42
N SER A 37 -9.99 -31.70 5.64
CA SER A 37 -11.40 -32.07 5.37
C SER A 37 -12.26 -30.83 5.11
N PHE A 38 -12.36 -30.41 3.84
CA PHE A 38 -13.48 -29.62 3.34
C PHE A 38 -13.96 -30.25 2.03
N ALA A 39 -15.02 -31.06 2.10
CA ALA A 39 -15.86 -31.41 0.98
C ALA A 39 -17.22 -31.87 1.52
N ASN A 40 -18.25 -31.02 1.40
CA ASN A 40 -19.61 -31.39 0.94
C ASN A 40 -20.56 -30.20 1.11
N GLY A 41 -21.29 -29.88 0.04
CA GLY A 41 -22.25 -28.79 -0.02
C GLY A 41 -23.67 -29.25 0.30
N GLU A 42 -24.42 -28.40 1.01
CA GLU A 42 -25.88 -28.41 1.10
C GLU A 42 -26.40 -26.95 1.09
N ASN A 43 -27.46 -26.68 0.33
CA ASN A 43 -28.17 -25.39 0.28
C ASN A 43 -29.39 -25.44 1.23
N TYR A 44 -29.53 -24.47 2.15
CA TYR A 44 -30.41 -24.53 3.33
C TYR A 44 -31.77 -23.78 3.25
N PHE A 45 -32.34 -23.52 2.06
CA PHE A 45 -33.64 -22.83 1.94
C PHE A 45 -34.68 -23.64 1.17
N LYS A 46 -35.91 -23.75 1.71
CA LYS A 46 -37.09 -24.32 1.03
C LYS A 46 -37.78 -23.23 0.21
N LEU A 47 -37.63 -23.26 -1.10
CA LEU A 47 -38.33 -22.35 -2.03
C LEU A 47 -39.56 -23.06 -2.61
N GLY A 48 -40.72 -22.39 -2.58
CA GLY A 48 -41.93 -22.87 -3.29
C GLY A 48 -41.77 -22.79 -4.81
N SER A 49 -42.56 -23.57 -5.55
CA SER A 49 -42.46 -23.87 -6.99
C SER A 49 -42.31 -22.66 -7.93
N ASP A 50 -42.75 -21.48 -7.50
CA ASP A 50 -42.87 -20.30 -8.37
C ASP A 50 -41.78 -19.25 -8.05
N SER A 51 -40.76 -19.62 -7.27
CA SER A 51 -39.70 -18.71 -6.81
C SER A 51 -38.52 -18.69 -7.79
N LYS A 52 -38.12 -17.51 -8.28
CA LYS A 52 -37.01 -17.35 -9.24
C LYS A 52 -35.75 -16.81 -8.56
N LEU A 53 -34.73 -17.67 -8.41
CA LEU A 53 -33.40 -17.32 -7.91
C LEU A 53 -32.65 -16.48 -8.95
N LEU A 54 -32.22 -15.26 -8.60
CA LEU A 54 -31.59 -14.37 -9.58
C LEU A 54 -30.05 -14.53 -9.68
N THR A 55 -29.31 -14.68 -8.58
CA THR A 55 -27.86 -15.04 -8.56
C THR A 55 -27.39 -15.47 -7.16
N HIS A 56 -26.30 -16.25 -7.10
CA HIS A 56 -25.60 -16.66 -5.86
C HIS A 56 -24.23 -15.98 -5.78
N ASN A 57 -23.92 -15.25 -4.70
CA ASN A 57 -22.59 -14.68 -4.47
C ASN A 57 -21.98 -15.25 -3.18
N SER A 58 -21.22 -16.33 -3.34
CA SER A 58 -20.54 -17.06 -2.26
C SER A 58 -19.50 -16.22 -1.50
N TYR A 59 -18.97 -15.15 -2.10
CA TYR A 59 -18.01 -14.24 -1.46
C TYR A 59 -18.67 -13.21 -0.53
N GLN A 60 -19.97 -12.96 -0.69
CA GLN A 60 -20.69 -11.94 0.08
C GLN A 60 -21.77 -12.49 1.03
N ASN A 61 -22.05 -13.81 1.01
CA ASN A 61 -23.04 -14.45 1.88
C ASN A 61 -24.46 -13.84 1.76
N ARG A 62 -24.87 -13.43 0.54
CA ARG A 62 -26.16 -12.75 0.27
C ARG A 62 -26.98 -13.48 -0.80
N LEU A 63 -28.29 -13.55 -0.56
CA LEU A 63 -29.33 -14.10 -1.43
C LEU A 63 -30.25 -12.96 -1.87
N PHE A 64 -30.49 -12.80 -3.18
CA PHE A 64 -31.40 -11.77 -3.70
C PHE A 64 -32.78 -12.39 -3.96
N TYR A 65 -33.78 -11.98 -3.18
CA TYR A 65 -35.17 -12.45 -3.26
C TYR A 65 -36.08 -11.37 -3.86
N THR A 66 -37.15 -11.73 -4.55
CA THR A 66 -38.15 -10.79 -5.08
C THR A 66 -39.49 -11.08 -4.44
N LEU A 67 -40.12 -10.08 -3.80
CA LEU A 67 -41.39 -10.25 -3.07
C LEU A 67 -42.53 -10.66 -4.00
N LYS A 68 -43.35 -11.63 -3.58
CA LYS A 68 -44.53 -12.10 -4.33
C LYS A 68 -45.74 -11.18 -4.14
N THR A 69 -46.72 -11.28 -5.03
CA THR A 69 -48.01 -10.59 -4.89
C THR A 69 -48.70 -10.99 -3.59
N GLY A 70 -48.86 -10.03 -2.68
CA GLY A 70 -49.45 -10.25 -1.35
C GLY A 70 -48.47 -10.70 -0.26
N GLU A 71 -47.18 -10.88 -0.55
CA GLU A 71 -46.14 -11.24 0.44
C GLU A 71 -45.43 -9.98 0.95
N THR A 72 -45.36 -9.82 2.28
CA THR A 72 -44.65 -8.70 2.91
C THR A 72 -43.27 -9.12 3.42
N VAL A 73 -42.40 -8.14 3.72
CA VAL A 73 -41.09 -8.40 4.36
C VAL A 73 -41.26 -9.05 5.75
N ALA A 74 -42.37 -8.78 6.44
CA ALA A 74 -42.71 -9.44 7.71
C ALA A 74 -43.03 -10.93 7.52
N ASP A 75 -43.75 -11.27 6.46
CA ASP A 75 -44.07 -12.67 6.12
C ASP A 75 -42.81 -13.43 5.69
N LEU A 76 -41.90 -12.75 4.98
CA LEU A 76 -40.60 -13.30 4.60
C LEU A 76 -39.70 -13.53 5.83
N SER A 77 -39.67 -12.58 6.78
CA SER A 77 -38.94 -12.73 8.06
C SER A 77 -39.40 -13.94 8.85
N LYS A 78 -40.72 -14.15 8.96
CA LYS A 78 -41.31 -15.30 9.67
C LYS A 78 -41.09 -16.62 8.93
N SER A 79 -41.33 -16.65 7.62
CA SER A 79 -41.21 -17.90 6.83
C SER A 79 -39.76 -18.39 6.72
N GLN A 80 -38.79 -17.47 6.71
CA GLN A 80 -37.38 -17.81 6.62
C GLN A 80 -36.69 -17.89 7.99
N ASP A 81 -37.39 -17.55 9.08
CA ASP A 81 -36.83 -17.50 10.44
C ASP A 81 -35.61 -16.57 10.55
N ILE A 82 -35.78 -15.32 10.09
CA ILE A 82 -34.72 -14.30 10.03
C ILE A 82 -35.22 -13.02 10.67
N ASN A 83 -34.48 -12.47 11.63
CA ASN A 83 -34.85 -11.20 12.28
C ASN A 83 -34.93 -10.05 11.26
N LEU A 84 -35.97 -9.22 11.38
CA LEU A 84 -36.20 -8.03 10.57
C LEU A 84 -35.00 -7.08 10.56
N SER A 85 -34.31 -6.93 11.70
CA SER A 85 -33.10 -6.11 11.81
C SER A 85 -31.95 -6.64 10.94
N THR A 86 -31.83 -7.96 10.80
CA THR A 86 -30.87 -8.60 9.90
C THR A 86 -31.23 -8.33 8.45
N ILE A 87 -32.51 -8.45 8.07
CA ILE A 87 -32.98 -8.12 6.73
C ILE A 87 -32.73 -6.64 6.43
N TRP A 88 -33.06 -5.73 7.36
CA TRP A 88 -32.79 -4.29 7.22
C TRP A 88 -31.30 -3.99 7.04
N SER A 89 -30.43 -4.60 7.85
CA SER A 89 -28.98 -4.39 7.77
C SER A 89 -28.40 -4.71 6.38
N LEU A 90 -29.01 -5.68 5.69
CA LEU A 90 -28.64 -6.10 4.33
C LEU A 90 -29.25 -5.19 3.27
N ASN A 91 -30.43 -4.62 3.51
CA ASN A 91 -31.22 -3.86 2.54
C ASN A 91 -31.15 -2.33 2.68
N LYS A 92 -30.42 -1.81 3.67
CA LYS A 92 -30.23 -0.36 3.91
C LYS A 92 -29.68 0.48 2.76
N HIS A 93 -29.24 -0.17 1.68
CA HIS A 93 -28.76 0.48 0.46
C HIS A 93 -29.79 0.47 -0.68
N LEU A 94 -30.84 -0.33 -0.55
CA LEU A 94 -31.96 -0.41 -1.48
C LEU A 94 -33.17 0.41 -1.00
N TYR A 95 -33.29 0.62 0.32
CA TYR A 95 -34.39 1.37 0.94
C TYR A 95 -33.84 2.46 1.87
N SER A 96 -34.50 3.62 1.89
CA SER A 96 -34.06 4.81 2.62
C SER A 96 -34.27 4.72 4.14
N SER A 97 -35.18 3.85 4.59
CA SER A 97 -35.42 3.56 6.01
C SER A 97 -36.01 2.17 6.20
N GLU A 98 -35.95 1.64 7.42
CA GLU A 98 -36.55 0.34 7.76
C GLU A 98 -38.07 0.36 7.52
N SER A 99 -38.74 1.48 7.81
CA SER A 99 -40.17 1.67 7.51
C SER A 99 -40.49 1.59 6.02
N GLU A 100 -39.63 2.14 5.15
CA GLU A 100 -39.80 2.05 3.70
C GLU A 100 -39.54 0.64 3.16
N MET A 101 -38.57 -0.09 3.72
CA MET A 101 -38.37 -1.52 3.40
C MET A 101 -39.61 -2.34 3.77
N MET A 102 -40.24 -2.05 4.91
CA MET A 102 -41.44 -2.76 5.35
C MET A 102 -42.66 -2.52 4.46
N LYS A 103 -42.67 -1.45 3.66
CA LYS A 103 -43.70 -1.14 2.66
C LYS A 103 -43.36 -1.66 1.27
N ALA A 104 -42.29 -2.45 1.12
CA ALA A 104 -41.84 -2.93 -0.18
C ALA A 104 -42.96 -3.69 -0.90
N ALA A 105 -43.27 -3.25 -2.13
CA ALA A 105 -44.36 -3.80 -2.92
C ALA A 105 -43.95 -5.10 -3.62
N PRO A 106 -44.92 -5.97 -3.99
CA PRO A 106 -44.66 -7.13 -4.84
C PRO A 106 -43.83 -6.79 -6.08
N GLY A 107 -42.83 -7.61 -6.38
CA GLY A 107 -41.86 -7.38 -7.47
C GLY A 107 -40.61 -6.61 -7.06
N GLN A 108 -40.55 -6.03 -5.85
CA GLN A 108 -39.33 -5.41 -5.34
C GLN A 108 -38.36 -6.42 -4.72
N GLN A 109 -37.06 -6.11 -4.79
CA GLN A 109 -35.98 -7.00 -4.34
C GLN A 109 -35.63 -6.80 -2.86
N ILE A 110 -35.56 -7.91 -2.13
CA ILE A 110 -35.10 -8.00 -0.75
C ILE A 110 -33.91 -8.95 -0.67
N ILE A 111 -32.82 -8.48 -0.07
CA ILE A 111 -31.60 -9.25 0.15
C ILE A 111 -31.70 -10.00 1.48
N LEU A 112 -31.51 -11.31 1.44
CA LEU A 112 -31.49 -12.19 2.59
C LEU A 112 -30.06 -12.74 2.83
N PRO A 113 -29.72 -13.17 4.06
CA PRO A 113 -28.45 -13.86 4.32
C PRO A 113 -28.47 -15.25 3.69
N LEU A 114 -27.30 -15.72 3.24
CA LEU A 114 -27.14 -16.99 2.51
C LEU A 114 -26.98 -18.22 3.43
N LYS A 115 -26.88 -18.02 4.74
CA LYS A 115 -26.94 -19.05 5.78
C LYS A 115 -28.05 -18.70 6.76
N LYS A 116 -28.93 -19.66 7.10
CA LYS A 116 -29.75 -19.55 8.31
C LYS A 116 -28.80 -19.49 9.49
N LEU A 117 -28.83 -18.39 10.24
CA LEU A 117 -28.14 -18.33 11.52
C LEU A 117 -28.93 -19.23 12.48
N PRO A 118 -28.31 -20.25 13.12
CA PRO A 118 -28.99 -21.02 14.13
C PRO A 118 -29.45 -20.08 15.25
N PHE A 119 -30.72 -20.15 15.59
CA PHE A 119 -31.21 -19.71 16.89
C PHE A 119 -30.52 -20.57 17.94
N GLU A 120 -29.47 -20.04 18.57
CA GLU A 120 -28.98 -20.39 19.90
C GLU A 120 -27.80 -19.46 20.23
N TYR A 121 -28.06 -18.36 20.94
CA TYR A 121 -27.02 -17.70 21.73
C TYR A 121 -26.85 -18.49 23.03
N SER A 122 -26.17 -19.64 22.92
CA SER A 122 -25.82 -20.49 24.04
C SER A 122 -24.43 -21.07 23.81
N ALA A 123 -23.54 -20.88 24.79
CA ALA A 123 -22.18 -21.41 24.93
C ALA A 123 -21.03 -20.64 24.23
N LEU A 124 -20.29 -19.91 25.07
CA LEU A 124 -18.85 -19.65 24.90
C LEU A 124 -18.05 -20.96 24.85
N PRO A 125 -16.89 -21.00 24.19
CA PRO A 125 -15.96 -22.12 24.30
C PRO A 125 -15.44 -22.21 25.75
N LEU A 126 -15.47 -23.43 26.28
CA LEU A 126 -14.98 -23.80 27.61
C LEU A 126 -13.49 -23.43 27.74
N LEU A 127 -13.15 -22.55 28.69
CA LEU A 127 -11.76 -22.30 29.11
C LEU A 127 -11.27 -23.52 29.89
N GLY A 128 -10.27 -24.21 29.34
CA GLY A 128 -9.61 -25.33 29.99
C GLY A 128 -8.90 -24.90 31.27
N SER A 129 -9.00 -25.74 32.28
CA SER A 129 -8.38 -25.65 33.60
C SER A 129 -6.88 -25.33 33.55
N ALA A 130 -6.45 -24.43 34.43
CA ALA A 130 -5.07 -24.03 34.64
C ALA A 130 -4.17 -25.21 35.09
N PRO A 131 -2.91 -25.29 34.64
CA PRO A 131 -1.87 -26.03 35.35
C PRO A 131 -1.26 -25.15 36.45
N LEU A 132 -1.10 -25.71 37.65
CA LEU A 132 -0.26 -25.16 38.72
C LEU A 132 1.19 -24.99 38.23
N VAL A 133 1.78 -23.81 38.42
CA VAL A 133 3.22 -23.63 38.33
C VAL A 133 3.83 -24.04 39.68
N ALA A 134 4.57 -25.15 39.67
CA ALA A 134 5.42 -25.54 40.77
C ALA A 134 6.57 -24.54 40.94
N ALA A 135 6.73 -24.05 42.17
CA ALA A 135 7.93 -23.35 42.63
C ALA A 135 9.17 -24.25 42.46
N GLY A 136 10.30 -23.61 42.19
CA GLY A 136 11.58 -24.26 41.91
C GLY A 136 11.99 -25.31 42.95
N GLY A 137 12.67 -26.34 42.46
CA GLY A 137 13.21 -27.40 43.30
C GLY A 137 14.24 -26.86 44.28
N VAL A 138 14.07 -27.24 45.55
CA VAL A 138 15.16 -27.46 46.49
C VAL A 138 14.85 -28.72 47.30
N ALA A 139 15.71 -29.72 47.14
CA ALA A 139 16.06 -30.84 48.01
C ALA A 139 14.98 -31.54 48.89
N GLY A 140 14.82 -32.84 48.64
CA GLY A 140 14.93 -33.86 49.69
C GLY A 140 13.70 -34.19 50.54
N HIS A 141 13.45 -35.51 50.62
CA HIS A 141 12.73 -36.23 51.67
C HIS A 141 11.19 -36.35 51.63
N THR A 142 10.83 -37.63 51.66
CA THR A 142 9.55 -38.30 51.94
C THR A 142 8.77 -37.75 53.14
N ASN A 143 7.45 -37.61 53.04
CA ASN A 143 6.49 -38.30 53.92
C ASN A 143 5.00 -38.02 53.59
N LYS A 144 4.18 -39.05 53.84
CA LYS A 144 2.71 -39.06 53.90
C LYS A 144 2.16 -38.00 54.87
N MET A 145 0.99 -37.42 54.60
CA MET A 145 -0.15 -37.24 55.53
C MET A 145 -1.34 -36.59 54.78
N THR A 146 -2.43 -37.34 54.50
CA THR A 146 -3.74 -37.40 55.22
C THR A 146 -4.71 -36.23 54.95
N LYS A 147 -5.89 -36.60 54.44
CA LYS A 147 -7.13 -35.79 54.38
C LYS A 147 -7.52 -35.24 55.76
N MET A 148 -7.97 -34.00 55.81
CA MET A 148 -9.08 -33.55 56.66
C MET A 148 -9.68 -32.23 56.10
N SER A 149 -10.98 -32.27 55.79
CA SER A 149 -11.86 -31.09 55.64
C SER A 149 -12.26 -30.60 57.06
N PRO A 150 -12.73 -29.36 57.30
CA PRO A 150 -14.11 -28.98 56.94
C PRO A 150 -14.37 -27.50 56.53
N ASP A 151 -15.35 -27.35 55.63
CA ASP A 151 -16.43 -26.35 55.52
C ASP A 151 -16.28 -24.91 56.06
N VAL A 152 -16.40 -23.90 55.17
CA VAL A 152 -17.26 -22.70 55.33
C VAL A 152 -17.77 -22.20 53.96
N ALA A 153 -19.10 -22.12 53.83
CA ALA A 153 -19.96 -21.34 52.91
C ALA A 153 -19.60 -21.19 51.41
N LYS A 154 -20.43 -21.82 50.56
CA LYS A 154 -20.47 -21.74 49.10
C LYS A 154 -20.95 -20.36 48.60
N SER A 155 -20.17 -19.68 47.76
CA SER A 155 -20.69 -18.72 46.77
C SER A 155 -20.80 -19.43 45.41
N ASN A 156 -22.03 -19.76 44.99
CA ASN A 156 -22.31 -20.36 43.68
C ASN A 156 -22.30 -19.28 42.58
N MET A 157 -21.11 -18.88 42.12
CA MET A 157 -20.93 -18.24 40.81
C MET A 157 -19.65 -18.79 40.20
N THR A 158 -19.74 -19.37 39.00
CA THR A 158 -18.55 -19.70 38.20
C THR A 158 -18.05 -18.43 37.52
N ASP A 159 -16.75 -18.17 37.66
CA ASP A 159 -16.02 -16.95 37.26
C ASP A 159 -16.28 -16.48 35.82
N ASP A 160 -16.65 -17.39 34.90
CA ASP A 160 -16.86 -17.08 33.48
C ASP A 160 -18.13 -16.26 33.19
N LYS A 161 -19.16 -16.30 34.02
CA LYS A 161 -20.45 -15.66 33.69
C LYS A 161 -20.45 -14.15 33.92
N ALA A 162 -19.73 -13.67 34.94
CA ALA A 162 -19.67 -12.24 35.26
C ALA A 162 -18.86 -11.45 34.22
N LEU A 163 -17.75 -12.02 33.76
CA LEU A 163 -16.85 -11.39 32.78
C LEU A 163 -17.52 -11.23 31.40
N ASN A 164 -18.25 -12.26 30.97
CA ASN A 164 -18.95 -12.25 29.68
C ASN A 164 -20.14 -11.29 29.66
N TYR A 165 -20.77 -11.06 30.81
CA TYR A 165 -21.88 -10.12 30.94
C TYR A 165 -21.41 -8.65 30.98
N ALA A 166 -20.28 -8.37 31.66
CA ALA A 166 -19.63 -7.05 31.63
C ALA A 166 -19.21 -6.67 30.19
N ALA A 167 -18.71 -7.63 29.41
CA ALA A 167 -18.39 -7.43 28.00
C ALA A 167 -19.63 -7.16 27.13
N GLN A 168 -20.76 -7.83 27.38
CA GLN A 168 -22.03 -7.55 26.70
C GLN A 168 -22.59 -6.15 27.01
N GLN A 169 -22.42 -5.67 28.25
CA GLN A 169 -22.88 -4.33 28.64
C GLN A 169 -21.98 -3.21 28.12
N ALA A 170 -20.67 -3.44 28.05
CA ALA A 170 -19.76 -2.51 27.37
C ALA A 170 -20.12 -2.36 25.87
N ALA A 171 -20.54 -3.47 25.23
CA ALA A 171 -20.99 -3.45 23.84
C ALA A 171 -22.35 -2.76 23.66
N SER A 172 -23.30 -2.93 24.58
CA SER A 172 -24.61 -2.26 24.54
C SER A 172 -24.49 -0.75 24.78
N LEU A 173 -23.68 -0.35 25.77
CA LEU A 173 -23.35 1.05 26.04
C LEU A 173 -22.64 1.71 24.84
N GLY A 174 -21.69 1.02 24.22
CA GLY A 174 -21.02 1.48 23.00
C GLY A 174 -21.96 1.68 21.82
N SER A 175 -22.98 0.83 21.67
CA SER A 175 -23.99 0.94 20.59
C SER A 175 -24.96 2.11 20.80
N GLN A 176 -25.29 2.45 22.05
CA GLN A 176 -26.19 3.55 22.39
C GLN A 176 -25.47 4.90 22.37
N LEU A 177 -24.21 4.97 22.81
CA LEU A 177 -23.38 6.18 22.79
C LEU A 177 -22.98 6.62 21.37
N GLN A 178 -22.87 5.69 20.42
CA GLN A 178 -22.66 6.02 18.99
C GLN A 178 -23.86 6.73 18.35
N SER A 179 -25.04 6.69 18.98
CA SER A 179 -26.27 7.16 18.35
C SER A 179 -26.60 8.63 18.61
N ARG A 180 -26.04 9.29 19.64
CA ARG A 180 -26.36 10.69 20.01
C ARG A 180 -25.23 11.40 20.77
N SER A 181 -24.98 12.65 20.39
CA SER A 181 -24.11 13.62 21.09
C SER A 181 -24.49 13.74 22.57
N LEU A 182 -23.53 13.53 23.48
CA LEU A 182 -23.71 13.73 24.92
C LEU A 182 -23.75 15.23 25.24
N ASN A 183 -24.93 15.86 25.10
CA ASN A 183 -25.20 17.13 25.77
C ASN A 183 -25.35 16.88 27.28
N GLY A 184 -24.88 17.83 28.11
CA GLY A 184 -24.76 17.69 29.56
C GLY A 184 -26.01 17.24 30.33
N ASP A 185 -27.21 17.35 29.74
CA ASP A 185 -28.46 16.86 30.32
C ASP A 185 -28.58 15.32 30.32
N TYR A 186 -27.94 14.62 29.37
CA TYR A 186 -28.11 13.17 29.18
C TYR A 186 -27.28 12.31 30.14
N ALA A 187 -26.12 12.80 30.58
CA ALA A 187 -25.30 12.11 31.58
C ALA A 187 -26.01 12.02 32.94
N LYS A 188 -26.79 13.07 33.28
CA LYS A 188 -27.63 13.13 34.46
C LYS A 188 -28.81 12.15 34.37
N ASP A 189 -29.51 12.11 33.24
CA ASP A 189 -30.64 11.20 33.02
C ASP A 189 -30.22 9.72 32.90
N THR A 190 -29.02 9.43 32.39
CA THR A 190 -28.49 8.05 32.32
C THR A 190 -28.08 7.54 33.71
N ALA A 191 -27.42 8.37 34.51
CA ALA A 191 -27.07 8.03 35.90
C ALA A 191 -28.32 7.80 36.76
N LEU A 192 -29.40 8.56 36.54
CA LEU A 192 -30.69 8.37 37.20
C LEU A 192 -31.51 7.22 36.60
N GLY A 193 -31.39 6.94 35.29
CA GLY A 193 -32.10 5.88 34.58
C GLY A 193 -31.61 4.46 34.92
N ILE A 194 -30.34 4.31 35.30
CA ILE A 194 -29.80 3.04 35.83
C ILE A 194 -30.49 2.65 37.15
N ALA A 195 -30.99 3.62 37.92
CA ALA A 195 -31.76 3.37 39.14
C ALA A 195 -33.26 3.05 38.88
N GLY A 196 -33.75 3.21 37.64
CA GLY A 196 -35.16 3.57 37.41
C GLY A 196 -36.05 2.65 36.59
N ASN A 197 -35.60 1.47 36.11
CA ASN A 197 -36.40 0.33 35.57
C ASN A 197 -35.73 -0.30 34.32
N GLN A 198 -35.75 -1.64 34.26
CA GLN A 198 -35.09 -2.55 33.29
C GLN A 198 -33.62 -2.92 33.57
N ALA A 199 -33.30 -3.25 34.82
CA ALA A 199 -32.17 -4.12 35.12
C ALA A 199 -32.67 -5.57 35.19
N SER A 200 -31.96 -6.53 34.57
CA SER A 200 -32.23 -7.95 34.81
C SER A 200 -32.04 -8.26 36.31
N SER A 201 -32.79 -9.21 36.87
CA SER A 201 -32.66 -9.59 38.29
C SER A 201 -31.23 -10.02 38.68
N GLN A 202 -30.41 -10.38 37.69
CA GLN A 202 -29.00 -10.75 37.86
C GLN A 202 -28.05 -9.55 37.91
N LEU A 203 -28.34 -8.45 37.19
CA LEU A 203 -27.59 -7.19 37.29
C LEU A 203 -27.87 -6.52 38.64
N GLN A 204 -29.11 -6.61 39.13
CA GLN A 204 -29.47 -6.16 40.47
C GLN A 204 -28.67 -6.92 41.54
N ALA A 205 -28.59 -8.25 41.49
CA ALA A 205 -27.83 -9.03 42.47
C ALA A 205 -26.31 -8.77 42.46
N TRP A 206 -25.72 -8.47 41.29
CA TRP A 206 -24.28 -8.18 41.15
C TRP A 206 -23.93 -6.72 41.49
N LEU A 207 -24.79 -5.75 41.13
CA LEU A 207 -24.64 -4.35 41.54
C LEU A 207 -25.04 -4.09 43.00
N GLN A 208 -25.74 -5.03 43.66
CA GLN A 208 -26.32 -4.80 44.98
C GLN A 208 -25.32 -4.75 46.12
N HIS A 209 -24.05 -5.09 45.92
CA HIS A 209 -23.15 -5.27 47.06
C HIS A 209 -21.80 -4.56 47.01
N TYR A 210 -21.08 -4.43 45.88
CA TYR A 210 -19.73 -3.81 45.90
C TYR A 210 -19.33 -3.14 44.59
N GLY A 211 -18.54 -2.05 44.67
CA GLY A 211 -17.94 -1.35 43.54
C GLY A 211 -18.19 0.17 43.54
N THR A 212 -17.80 0.83 42.44
CA THR A 212 -17.93 2.28 42.30
C THR A 212 -18.30 2.65 40.86
N ALA A 213 -19.23 3.59 40.72
CA ALA A 213 -19.47 4.31 39.47
C ALA A 213 -19.03 5.77 39.63
N GLU A 214 -18.31 6.31 38.67
CA GLU A 214 -17.88 7.70 38.68
C GLU A 214 -18.20 8.38 37.36
N VAL A 215 -18.89 9.51 37.44
CA VAL A 215 -19.04 10.47 36.33
C VAL A 215 -18.05 11.59 36.58
N ASN A 216 -17.24 11.92 35.58
CA ASN A 216 -16.34 13.07 35.64
C ASN A 216 -16.70 14.05 34.53
N LEU A 217 -16.94 15.31 34.90
CA LEU A 217 -17.09 16.43 34.00
C LEU A 217 -15.86 17.31 34.14
N GLN A 218 -15.22 17.63 33.02
CA GLN A 218 -14.00 18.43 33.03
C GLN A 218 -14.05 19.49 31.93
N SER A 219 -13.53 20.67 32.26
CA SER A 219 -13.39 21.76 31.31
C SER A 219 -12.12 22.57 31.52
N GLY A 220 -11.53 23.07 30.43
CA GLY A 220 -10.26 23.78 30.37
C GLY A 220 -9.84 24.03 28.92
N ASN A 221 -8.57 24.36 28.67
CA ASN A 221 -8.14 24.79 27.34
C ASN A 221 -8.30 23.72 26.24
N ASN A 222 -8.07 22.44 26.55
CA ASN A 222 -7.94 21.39 25.53
C ASN A 222 -8.53 20.01 25.85
N PHE A 223 -9.07 19.80 27.05
CA PHE A 223 -9.64 18.52 27.47
C PHE A 223 -11.07 18.67 28.00
N ASP A 224 -11.88 19.46 27.30
CA ASP A 224 -13.31 19.57 27.59
C ASP A 224 -14.00 18.24 27.30
N GLY A 225 -14.82 17.79 28.24
CA GLY A 225 -15.67 16.63 28.01
C GLY A 225 -16.18 15.95 29.27
N SER A 226 -16.68 14.74 29.05
CA SER A 226 -17.27 13.91 30.09
C SER A 226 -16.80 12.47 30.00
N SER A 227 -16.74 11.80 31.14
CA SER A 227 -16.48 10.37 31.23
C SER A 227 -17.40 9.69 32.24
N LEU A 228 -17.62 8.39 32.02
CA LEU A 228 -18.29 7.48 32.93
C LEU A 228 -17.43 6.23 33.05
N ASP A 229 -17.09 5.88 34.28
CA ASP A 229 -16.21 4.76 34.60
C ASP A 229 -16.83 3.93 35.75
N PHE A 230 -16.70 2.60 35.66
CA PHE A 230 -17.18 1.63 36.66
C PHE A 230 -16.03 0.75 37.11
N LEU A 231 -15.86 0.59 38.43
CA LEU A 231 -15.02 -0.46 39.02
C LEU A 231 -15.90 -1.50 39.70
N LEU A 232 -15.64 -2.75 39.32
CA LEU A 232 -16.54 -3.87 39.54
C LEU A 232 -15.75 -5.04 40.13
N PRO A 233 -15.87 -5.28 41.44
CA PRO A 233 -15.28 -6.45 42.09
C PRO A 233 -15.84 -7.75 41.51
N PHE A 234 -14.97 -8.72 41.24
CA PHE A 234 -15.37 -10.10 40.95
C PHE A 234 -14.79 -11.11 41.95
N TYR A 235 -13.82 -10.69 42.76
CA TYR A 235 -13.39 -11.40 43.97
C TYR A 235 -13.09 -10.37 45.06
N ASP A 236 -13.67 -10.56 46.25
CA ASP A 236 -13.57 -9.61 47.33
C ASP A 236 -13.36 -10.31 48.68
N SER A 237 -12.21 -10.04 49.31
CA SER A 237 -11.88 -10.43 50.67
C SER A 237 -11.16 -9.29 51.38
N GLU A 238 -11.04 -9.36 52.72
CA GLU A 238 -10.30 -8.36 53.50
C GLU A 238 -8.82 -8.20 53.06
N LYS A 239 -8.20 -9.26 52.55
CA LYS A 239 -6.78 -9.27 52.16
C LYS A 239 -6.55 -9.02 50.68
N MET A 240 -7.56 -9.23 49.84
CA MET A 240 -7.40 -9.15 48.39
C MET A 240 -8.70 -8.80 47.68
N LEU A 241 -8.62 -7.87 46.74
CA LEU A 241 -9.67 -7.48 45.80
C LEU A 241 -9.19 -7.74 44.37
N ALA A 242 -9.95 -8.49 43.58
CA ALA A 242 -9.80 -8.57 42.14
C ALA A 242 -11.00 -7.91 41.46
N PHE A 243 -10.73 -7.02 40.51
CA PHE A 243 -11.74 -6.14 39.92
C PHE A 243 -11.56 -5.99 38.42
N GLY A 244 -12.69 -5.76 37.73
CA GLY A 244 -12.73 -5.23 36.37
C GLY A 244 -13.05 -3.74 36.41
N GLN A 245 -12.46 -2.96 35.51
CA GLN A 245 -12.81 -1.56 35.30
C GLN A 245 -13.18 -1.34 33.84
N VAL A 246 -14.33 -0.72 33.61
CA VAL A 246 -14.82 -0.38 32.27
C VAL A 246 -15.26 1.08 32.25
N GLY A 247 -14.91 1.79 31.19
CA GLY A 247 -15.26 3.19 31.06
C GLY A 247 -15.35 3.66 29.62
N ALA A 248 -16.06 4.76 29.43
CA ALA A 248 -16.17 5.46 28.16
C ALA A 248 -16.13 6.97 28.38
N ARG A 249 -15.56 7.69 27.42
CA ARG A 249 -15.37 9.14 27.50
C ARG A 249 -15.47 9.79 26.12
N TYR A 250 -15.97 11.02 26.11
CA TYR A 250 -15.93 11.90 24.96
C TYR A 250 -15.19 13.18 25.36
N ILE A 251 -13.93 13.27 24.94
CA ILE A 251 -13.00 14.35 25.30
C ILE A 251 -12.22 14.74 24.03
N ASP A 252 -12.00 16.04 23.80
CA ASP A 252 -11.29 16.55 22.61
C ASP A 252 -11.89 16.04 21.29
N SER A 253 -13.23 16.00 21.22
CA SER A 253 -13.99 15.46 20.08
C SER A 253 -13.72 13.99 19.72
N ARG A 254 -13.13 13.22 20.64
CA ARG A 254 -12.83 11.79 20.46
C ARG A 254 -13.63 10.92 21.41
N PHE A 255 -14.21 9.84 20.88
CA PHE A 255 -14.84 8.79 21.67
C PHE A 255 -13.84 7.69 22.00
N THR A 256 -13.50 7.55 23.28
CA THR A 256 -12.56 6.54 23.79
C THR A 256 -13.27 5.61 24.77
N ALA A 257 -13.02 4.31 24.68
CA ALA A 257 -13.40 3.35 25.70
C ALA A 257 -12.17 2.67 26.30
N ASN A 258 -12.29 2.29 27.57
CA ASN A 258 -11.24 1.68 28.36
C ASN A 258 -11.78 0.40 28.99
N LEU A 259 -11.04 -0.70 28.88
CA LEU A 259 -11.34 -1.96 29.57
C LEU A 259 -10.09 -2.45 30.27
N GLY A 260 -10.18 -2.71 31.56
CA GLY A 260 -9.06 -3.21 32.34
C GLY A 260 -9.46 -4.14 33.47
N ALA A 261 -8.45 -4.77 34.05
CA ALA A 261 -8.58 -5.61 35.22
C ALA A 261 -7.36 -5.42 36.12
N GLY A 262 -7.54 -5.66 37.42
CA GLY A 262 -6.46 -5.51 38.39
C GLY A 262 -6.71 -6.28 39.67
N GLN A 263 -5.69 -6.32 40.51
CA GLN A 263 -5.73 -6.88 41.86
C GLN A 263 -5.12 -5.90 42.85
N ARG A 264 -5.69 -5.85 44.05
CA ARG A 264 -5.23 -5.06 45.19
C ARG A 264 -5.08 -5.97 46.41
N PHE A 265 -3.93 -5.91 47.06
CA PHE A 265 -3.56 -6.72 48.23
C PHE A 265 -3.43 -5.82 49.45
N PHE A 266 -4.18 -6.14 50.50
CA PHE A 266 -4.35 -5.29 51.67
C PHE A 266 -3.52 -5.83 52.84
N LEU A 267 -2.65 -4.97 53.36
CA LEU A 267 -1.94 -5.12 54.63
C LEU A 267 -2.52 -4.11 55.64
N PRO A 268 -2.26 -4.25 56.95
CA PRO A 268 -2.86 -3.38 57.97
C PRO A 268 -2.68 -1.88 57.74
N GLU A 269 -1.55 -1.47 57.14
CA GLU A 269 -1.23 -0.04 56.95
C GLU A 269 -1.10 0.39 55.48
N ASN A 270 -1.12 -0.55 54.53
CA ASN A 270 -0.88 -0.25 53.12
C ASN A 270 -1.55 -1.26 52.19
N MET A 271 -1.73 -0.85 50.94
CA MET A 271 -2.26 -1.66 49.86
C MET A 271 -1.30 -1.62 48.67
N LEU A 272 -1.00 -2.79 48.11
CA LEU A 272 -0.25 -2.94 46.86
C LEU A 272 -1.20 -3.42 45.76
N GLY A 273 -1.16 -2.79 44.60
CA GLY A 273 -2.01 -3.16 43.48
C GLY A 273 -1.29 -3.16 42.15
N TYR A 274 -1.82 -3.93 41.21
CA TYR A 274 -1.42 -3.87 39.81
C TYR A 274 -2.66 -3.98 38.91
N ASN A 275 -2.57 -3.41 37.71
CA ASN A 275 -3.67 -3.41 36.75
C ASN A 275 -3.16 -3.37 35.30
N VAL A 276 -4.00 -3.83 34.38
CA VAL A 276 -3.76 -3.83 32.93
C VAL A 276 -5.01 -3.31 32.23
N PHE A 277 -4.82 -2.45 31.22
CA PHE A 277 -5.89 -1.82 30.44
C PHE A 277 -5.64 -1.93 28.95
N ILE A 278 -6.71 -2.08 28.18
CA ILE A 278 -6.77 -1.78 26.75
C ILE A 278 -7.60 -0.50 26.59
N ASP A 279 -6.99 0.49 25.96
CA ASP A 279 -7.63 1.73 25.58
C ASP A 279 -7.86 1.74 24.08
N GLN A 280 -9.09 2.05 23.65
CA GLN A 280 -9.46 2.18 22.25
C GLN A 280 -10.11 3.54 22.01
N ASP A 281 -9.45 4.37 21.22
CA ASP A 281 -10.06 5.55 20.59
C ASP A 281 -10.73 5.09 19.28
N PHE A 282 -12.06 5.17 19.25
CA PHE A 282 -12.86 4.76 18.09
C PHE A 282 -12.99 5.86 17.04
N SER A 283 -12.79 7.13 17.42
CA SER A 283 -12.80 8.23 16.47
C SER A 283 -11.58 8.17 15.56
N GLY A 284 -10.40 7.95 16.16
CA GLY A 284 -9.12 7.86 15.46
C GLY A 284 -8.65 6.47 15.07
N ASP A 285 -9.30 5.39 15.54
CA ASP A 285 -8.83 4.00 15.38
C ASP A 285 -7.44 3.74 16.03
N ASN A 286 -7.22 4.35 17.22
CA ASN A 286 -5.98 4.22 17.98
C ASN A 286 -6.14 3.22 19.13
N THR A 287 -5.21 2.28 19.27
CA THR A 287 -5.23 1.23 20.31
C THR A 287 -3.98 1.29 21.18
N ARG A 288 -4.14 1.23 22.50
CA ARG A 288 -3.05 1.32 23.48
C ARG A 288 -3.21 0.30 24.60
N LEU A 289 -2.08 -0.27 25.04
CA LEU A 289 -1.96 -1.06 26.26
C LEU A 289 -1.49 -0.17 27.41
N GLY A 290 -2.18 -0.25 28.56
CA GLY A 290 -1.78 0.37 29.82
C GLY A 290 -1.40 -0.68 30.85
N ILE A 291 -0.34 -0.44 31.63
CA ILE A 291 0.04 -1.26 32.79
C ILE A 291 0.26 -0.33 33.97
N GLY A 292 -0.38 -0.60 35.10
CA GLY A 292 -0.32 0.23 36.29
C GLY A 292 0.11 -0.52 37.54
N GLY A 293 0.81 0.18 38.43
CA GLY A 293 1.11 -0.24 39.81
C GLY A 293 0.54 0.77 40.81
N GLU A 294 0.09 0.29 41.96
CA GLU A 294 -0.55 1.08 43.02
C GLU A 294 0.12 0.80 44.37
N TYR A 295 0.39 1.85 45.14
CA TYR A 295 0.77 1.77 46.56
C TYR A 295 -0.01 2.83 47.36
N TRP A 296 -0.99 2.39 48.15
CA TRP A 296 -1.90 3.27 48.88
C TRP A 296 -1.81 3.04 50.40
N ARG A 297 -2.12 4.07 51.18
CA ARG A 297 -2.25 4.08 52.65
C ARG A 297 -3.48 4.92 53.03
N ASP A 298 -3.79 4.99 54.31
CA ASP A 298 -4.74 5.98 54.81
C ASP A 298 -4.34 7.39 54.34
N TYR A 299 -5.30 8.11 53.75
CA TYR A 299 -5.18 9.46 53.24
C TYR A 299 -4.16 9.67 52.10
N PHE A 300 -3.54 8.62 51.57
CA PHE A 300 -2.50 8.74 50.56
C PHE A 300 -2.58 7.66 49.49
N LYS A 301 -2.52 8.07 48.22
CA LYS A 301 -2.50 7.17 47.06
C LYS A 301 -1.34 7.52 46.16
N SER A 302 -0.54 6.52 45.82
CA SER A 302 0.47 6.63 44.77
C SER A 302 0.25 5.59 43.68
N SER A 303 0.47 5.99 42.43
CA SER A 303 0.32 5.12 41.27
C SER A 303 1.39 5.44 40.23
N VAL A 304 1.82 4.42 39.50
CA VAL A 304 2.71 4.52 38.34
C VAL A 304 2.08 3.78 37.17
N ASN A 305 2.03 4.42 36.00
CA ASN A 305 1.37 3.86 34.82
C ASN A 305 2.30 3.94 33.61
N GLY A 306 2.43 2.84 32.87
CA GLY A 306 3.08 2.78 31.56
C GLY A 306 2.05 2.68 30.44
N TYR A 307 2.30 3.40 29.35
CA TYR A 307 1.44 3.48 28.17
C TYR A 307 2.19 3.04 26.92
N PHE A 308 1.70 1.99 26.26
CA PHE A 308 2.37 1.32 25.16
C PHE A 308 1.44 1.24 23.94
N ARG A 309 1.86 1.80 22.81
CA ARG A 309 1.09 1.74 21.57
C ARG A 309 0.86 0.30 21.11
N MET A 310 -0.32 0.03 20.55
CA MET A 310 -0.65 -1.21 19.85
C MET A 310 -1.03 -0.97 18.39
N SER A 311 -1.52 0.22 18.03
CA SER A 311 -1.71 0.65 16.64
C SER A 311 -0.49 1.42 16.09
N GLY A 312 -0.29 1.33 14.78
CA GLY A 312 0.79 2.01 14.05
C GLY A 312 0.31 3.31 13.38
N TRP A 313 1.19 3.95 12.60
CA TRP A 313 0.84 5.15 11.83
C TRP A 313 -0.32 4.90 10.85
N HIS A 314 -1.34 5.76 10.90
CA HIS A 314 -2.41 5.85 9.92
C HIS A 314 -2.85 7.31 9.75
N GLU A 315 -3.67 7.60 8.74
CA GLU A 315 -4.18 8.96 8.50
C GLU A 315 -4.86 9.52 9.77
N SER A 316 -4.51 10.76 10.11
CA SER A 316 -5.02 11.41 11.30
C SER A 316 -6.51 11.77 11.19
N TYR A 317 -7.23 11.62 12.29
CA TYR A 317 -8.64 11.99 12.39
C TYR A 317 -8.83 13.51 12.43
N ASN A 318 -8.02 14.22 13.23
CA ASN A 318 -8.20 15.66 13.49
C ASN A 318 -7.19 16.56 12.76
N LYS A 319 -6.08 16.02 12.23
CA LYS A 319 -5.02 16.82 11.61
C LYS A 319 -4.78 16.44 10.15
N LYS A 320 -5.36 17.23 9.23
CA LYS A 320 -5.23 17.02 7.78
C LYS A 320 -3.76 16.95 7.35
N ASP A 321 -3.44 16.00 6.46
CA ASP A 321 -2.10 15.75 5.91
C ASP A 321 -1.04 15.31 6.92
N TYR A 322 -1.50 14.80 8.07
CA TYR A 322 -0.68 14.10 9.05
C TYR A 322 -1.16 12.66 9.20
N ASP A 323 -0.22 11.78 9.53
CA ASP A 323 -0.53 10.51 10.18
C ASP A 323 -0.55 10.72 11.71
N GLU A 324 -1.33 9.92 12.44
CA GLU A 324 -1.34 9.84 13.91
C GLU A 324 -1.13 8.40 14.39
N ARG A 325 -0.73 8.24 15.66
CA ARG A 325 -0.75 6.99 16.43
C ARG A 325 -0.62 7.28 17.94
N PRO A 326 -0.86 6.34 18.86
CA PRO A 326 -0.56 6.51 20.28
C PRO A 326 0.92 6.78 20.55
N ALA A 327 1.21 7.78 21.37
CA ALA A 327 2.53 8.04 21.90
C ALA A 327 2.80 7.10 23.08
N ASN A 328 3.99 6.50 23.11
CA ASN A 328 4.44 5.77 24.30
C ASN A 328 4.79 6.77 25.41
N GLY A 329 4.54 6.40 26.66
CA GLY A 329 4.85 7.26 27.79
C GLY A 329 4.59 6.61 29.13
N PHE A 330 4.75 7.38 30.18
CA PHE A 330 4.41 6.97 31.54
C PHE A 330 3.94 8.17 32.37
N ASP A 331 3.23 7.89 33.46
CA ASP A 331 2.97 8.88 34.50
C ASP A 331 3.18 8.31 35.91
N ILE A 332 3.41 9.22 36.84
CA ILE A 332 3.48 8.97 38.29
C ILE A 332 2.49 9.94 38.94
N ARG A 333 1.64 9.42 39.82
CA ARG A 333 0.54 10.17 40.44
C ARG A 333 0.57 10.01 41.94
N PHE A 334 0.31 11.10 42.65
CA PHE A 334 0.14 11.16 44.10
C PHE A 334 -1.13 11.93 44.41
N ASN A 335 -2.00 11.36 45.24
CA ASN A 335 -3.15 12.05 45.82
C ASN A 335 -3.07 11.92 47.34
N GLY A 336 -3.02 13.06 48.04
CA GLY A 336 -3.00 13.12 49.50
C GLY A 336 -4.20 13.89 50.02
N TYR A 337 -4.74 13.49 51.17
CA TYR A 337 -5.84 14.17 51.85
C TYR A 337 -5.39 14.55 53.26
N LEU A 338 -5.80 15.72 53.77
CA LEU A 338 -5.40 16.14 55.12
C LEU A 338 -6.11 15.28 56.17
N PRO A 339 -5.41 14.53 57.03
CA PRO A 339 -6.08 13.68 58.02
C PRO A 339 -6.96 14.46 59.00
N SER A 340 -6.58 15.70 59.34
CA SER A 340 -7.36 16.61 60.18
C SER A 340 -8.59 17.21 59.46
N TYR A 341 -8.60 17.18 58.12
CA TYR A 341 -9.70 17.69 57.31
C TYR A 341 -9.76 16.96 55.95
N PRO A 342 -10.23 15.70 55.91
CA PRO A 342 -10.08 14.78 54.77
C PRO A 342 -10.91 15.17 53.54
N ALA A 343 -11.78 16.17 53.69
CA ALA A 343 -12.47 16.82 52.58
C ALA A 343 -11.52 17.61 51.67
N LEU A 344 -10.35 18.04 52.16
CA LEU A 344 -9.36 18.77 51.37
C LEU A 344 -8.23 17.83 50.91
N GLY A 345 -8.07 17.73 49.59
CA GLY A 345 -7.05 16.91 48.94
C GLY A 345 -6.11 17.71 48.05
N ALA A 346 -4.90 17.19 47.89
CA ALA A 346 -3.87 17.68 46.99
C ALA A 346 -3.46 16.57 46.00
N LYS A 347 -3.14 16.97 44.78
CA LYS A 347 -2.72 16.10 43.69
C LYS A 347 -1.37 16.57 43.16
N LEU A 348 -0.45 15.62 42.98
CA LEU A 348 0.80 15.83 42.27
C LEU A 348 0.95 14.75 41.20
N MET A 349 1.24 15.15 39.97
CA MET A 349 1.48 14.22 38.88
C MET A 349 2.67 14.66 38.06
N TYR A 350 3.44 13.68 37.56
CA TYR A 350 4.42 13.87 36.50
C TYR A 350 4.10 12.92 35.36
N GLU A 351 4.08 13.43 34.13
CA GLU A 351 3.85 12.65 32.91
C GLU A 351 4.95 12.93 31.87
N GLN A 352 5.37 11.89 31.15
CA GLN A 352 6.38 11.97 30.08
C GLN A 352 5.98 11.08 28.92
N TYR A 353 5.97 11.65 27.72
CA TYR A 353 5.70 10.92 26.48
C TYR A 353 6.86 11.06 25.49
N TYR A 354 6.94 10.13 24.54
CA TYR A 354 8.05 10.01 23.60
C TYR A 354 7.55 10.04 22.15
N GLY A 355 8.28 10.79 21.31
CA GLY A 355 7.98 10.99 19.89
C GLY A 355 8.46 12.36 19.41
N ASP A 356 8.59 12.53 18.09
CA ASP A 356 9.08 13.78 17.49
C ASP A 356 8.06 14.92 17.58
N ASN A 357 6.76 14.58 17.47
CA ASN A 357 5.67 15.55 17.43
C ASN A 357 4.47 15.02 18.23
N VAL A 358 4.55 15.07 19.56
CA VAL A 358 3.53 14.59 20.51
C VAL A 358 2.59 15.73 20.90
N ALA A 359 1.29 15.41 21.02
CA ALA A 359 0.24 16.33 21.45
C ALA A 359 -0.10 16.15 22.94
N LEU A 360 0.80 16.55 23.85
CA LEU A 360 0.56 16.42 25.29
C LEU A 360 -0.45 17.44 25.84
N PHE A 361 -0.36 18.68 25.36
CA PHE A 361 -1.25 19.78 25.74
C PHE A 361 -2.36 19.98 24.72
N ASN A 362 -2.00 20.03 23.44
CA ASN A 362 -2.93 20.21 22.34
C ASN A 362 -2.34 19.69 21.02
N SER A 363 -3.22 19.43 20.04
CA SER A 363 -2.80 18.95 18.73
C SER A 363 -2.27 20.05 17.80
N ASP A 364 -2.47 21.34 18.13
CA ASP A 364 -1.98 22.47 17.34
C ASP A 364 -0.47 22.68 17.52
N LYS A 365 0.02 22.58 18.76
CA LYS A 365 1.42 22.76 19.14
C LYS A 365 2.04 21.44 19.58
N LEU A 366 2.63 20.77 18.59
CA LEU A 366 3.31 19.49 18.76
C LEU A 366 4.71 19.67 19.34
N GLN A 367 5.14 18.74 20.20
CA GLN A 367 6.39 18.83 20.93
C GLN A 367 7.21 17.54 20.84
N SER A 368 8.54 17.66 20.85
CA SER A 368 9.43 16.51 20.88
C SER A 368 9.63 16.04 22.32
N ASN A 369 9.33 14.76 22.58
CA ASN A 369 9.45 14.09 23.88
C ASN A 369 8.96 14.95 25.07
N PRO A 370 7.70 15.43 25.07
CA PRO A 370 7.23 16.36 26.08
C PRO A 370 7.00 15.68 27.44
N GLY A 371 7.35 16.40 28.49
CA GLY A 371 6.96 16.11 29.87
C GLY A 371 6.16 17.25 30.49
N ALA A 372 5.31 16.92 31.46
CA ALA A 372 4.53 17.87 32.23
C ALA A 372 4.41 17.47 33.71
N ALA A 373 4.34 18.48 34.58
CA ALA A 373 4.04 18.35 36.00
C ALA A 373 2.71 19.04 36.31
N THR A 374 1.86 18.37 37.08
CA THR A 374 0.56 18.89 37.50
C THR A 374 0.49 19.00 39.00
N VAL A 375 0.04 20.16 39.48
CA VAL A 375 -0.29 20.40 40.87
C VAL A 375 -1.77 20.75 40.93
N GLY A 376 -2.52 20.02 41.76
CA GLY A 376 -3.96 20.20 41.87
C GLY A 376 -4.43 20.24 43.32
N VAL A 377 -5.55 20.91 43.53
CA VAL A 377 -6.28 20.91 44.80
C VAL A 377 -7.70 20.47 44.53
N ASN A 378 -8.26 19.68 45.44
CA ASN A 378 -9.63 19.21 45.34
C ASN A 378 -10.35 19.25 46.69
N TYR A 379 -11.66 19.44 46.63
CA TYR A 379 -12.54 19.53 47.77
C TYR A 379 -13.73 18.58 47.61
N THR A 380 -13.93 17.72 48.61
CA THR A 380 -14.98 16.71 48.69
C THR A 380 -15.87 17.01 49.90
N PRO A 381 -16.89 17.86 49.78
CA PRO A 381 -17.76 18.22 50.90
C PRO A 381 -18.55 17.02 51.42
N ILE A 382 -18.88 16.09 50.54
CA ILE A 382 -19.64 14.85 50.79
C ILE A 382 -19.07 13.75 49.87
N PRO A 383 -19.14 12.46 50.24
CA PRO A 383 -18.53 11.39 49.43
C PRO A 383 -18.97 11.36 47.96
N LEU A 384 -20.21 11.75 47.69
CA LEU A 384 -20.80 11.79 46.36
C LEU A 384 -20.12 12.78 45.40
N VAL A 385 -19.56 13.89 45.88
CA VAL A 385 -19.12 15.00 45.00
C VAL A 385 -17.71 15.42 45.34
N THR A 386 -16.84 15.48 44.33
CA THR A 386 -15.50 16.10 44.42
C THR A 386 -15.37 17.18 43.37
N MET A 387 -14.84 18.34 43.75
CA MET A 387 -14.51 19.43 42.84
C MET A 387 -13.01 19.65 42.87
N GLY A 388 -12.38 19.87 41.72
CA GLY A 388 -10.93 20.01 41.63
C GLY A 388 -10.48 21.05 40.62
N ILE A 389 -9.33 21.67 40.91
CA ILE A 389 -8.60 22.55 40.00
C ILE A 389 -7.19 22.01 39.88
N ASP A 390 -6.77 21.67 38.67
CA ASP A 390 -5.43 21.18 38.36
C ASP A 390 -4.70 22.20 37.48
N TYR A 391 -3.52 22.65 37.92
CA TYR A 391 -2.60 23.45 37.10
C TYR A 391 -1.48 22.56 36.57
N ARG A 392 -1.30 22.53 35.25
CA ARG A 392 -0.29 21.70 34.57
C ARG A 392 0.70 22.58 33.82
N HIS A 393 1.98 22.36 34.07
CA HIS A 393 3.10 23.05 33.42
C HIS A 393 4.02 22.04 32.75
N GLY A 394 4.50 22.33 31.54
CA GLY A 394 5.34 21.39 30.80
C GLY A 394 6.32 22.00 29.83
N THR A 395 6.92 21.11 29.04
CA THR A 395 7.95 21.43 28.04
C THR A 395 7.49 22.56 27.12
N GLY A 396 8.42 23.41 26.65
CA GLY A 396 8.09 24.51 25.74
C GLY A 396 7.27 25.64 26.37
N ASN A 397 7.27 25.73 27.71
CA ASN A 397 6.51 26.69 28.52
C ASN A 397 4.99 26.60 28.26
N GLU A 398 4.50 25.38 28.02
CA GLU A 398 3.07 25.10 27.92
C GLU A 398 2.43 25.08 29.31
N ASN A 399 1.22 25.61 29.38
CA ASN A 399 0.46 25.73 30.63
C ASN A 399 -1.02 25.45 30.36
N ASP A 400 -1.64 24.70 31.26
CA ASP A 400 -3.04 24.33 31.20
C ASP A 400 -3.66 24.38 32.60
N LEU A 401 -4.94 24.73 32.65
CA LEU A 401 -5.74 24.79 33.86
C LEU A 401 -7.02 24.00 33.63
N LEU A 402 -7.21 22.95 34.41
CA LEU A 402 -8.34 22.04 34.29
C LEU A 402 -9.25 22.15 35.51
N TYR A 403 -10.51 22.48 35.27
CA TYR A 403 -11.57 22.42 36.26
C TYR A 403 -12.30 21.09 36.12
N SER A 404 -12.56 20.43 37.24
CA SER A 404 -13.19 19.11 37.21
C SER A 404 -14.21 18.94 38.33
N MET A 405 -15.28 18.21 38.04
CA MET A 405 -16.33 17.85 38.97
C MET A 405 -16.64 16.37 38.80
N GLN A 406 -16.44 15.60 39.87
CA GLN A 406 -16.68 14.16 39.92
C GLN A 406 -17.92 13.85 40.76
N PHE A 407 -18.78 12.99 40.24
CA PHE A 407 -19.90 12.37 40.96
C PHE A 407 -19.58 10.89 41.17
N ARG A 408 -19.35 10.50 42.42
CA ARG A 408 -18.97 9.13 42.81
C ARG A 408 -20.11 8.44 43.54
N TYR A 409 -20.58 7.33 43.00
CA TYR A 409 -21.59 6.48 43.62
C TYR A 409 -20.97 5.17 44.12
N GLN A 410 -21.10 4.90 45.42
CA GLN A 410 -20.62 3.67 46.06
C GLN A 410 -21.78 2.70 46.26
N PHE A 411 -21.68 1.51 45.66
CA PHE A 411 -22.79 0.53 45.68
C PHE A 411 -23.03 -0.09 47.06
N ASP A 412 -21.99 -0.13 47.92
CA ASP A 412 -22.02 -0.73 49.25
C ASP A 412 -22.49 0.25 50.35
N LYS A 413 -22.77 1.51 50.01
CA LYS A 413 -23.14 2.56 50.96
C LYS A 413 -24.59 3.03 50.76
N PRO A 414 -25.40 3.13 51.83
CA PRO A 414 -26.69 3.81 51.78
C PRO A 414 -26.55 5.25 51.26
N TRP A 415 -27.59 5.74 50.58
CA TRP A 415 -27.61 7.10 50.03
C TRP A 415 -27.27 8.18 51.07
N SER A 416 -27.79 8.06 52.30
CA SER A 416 -27.50 9.02 53.39
C SER A 416 -26.00 9.13 53.69
N GLN A 417 -25.28 8.00 53.69
CA GLN A 417 -23.83 8.01 53.93
C GLN A 417 -23.06 8.72 52.81
N GLN A 418 -23.58 8.69 51.59
CA GLN A 418 -22.93 9.31 50.42
C GLN A 418 -23.14 10.83 50.37
N ILE A 419 -24.11 11.37 51.11
CA ILE A 419 -24.45 12.80 51.14
C ILE A 419 -24.17 13.49 52.49
N GLU A 420 -23.51 12.79 53.42
CA GLU A 420 -23.17 13.30 54.75
C GLU A 420 -21.65 13.56 54.87
N PRO A 421 -21.22 14.76 55.31
CA PRO A 421 -19.79 15.12 55.37
C PRO A 421 -18.94 14.20 56.27
N GLN A 422 -19.54 13.59 57.29
CA GLN A 422 -18.82 12.75 58.26
C GLN A 422 -18.21 11.49 57.62
N TYR A 423 -18.77 10.99 56.51
CA TYR A 423 -18.26 9.79 55.82
C TYR A 423 -17.13 10.09 54.84
N VAL A 424 -16.78 11.36 54.62
CA VAL A 424 -15.60 11.72 53.80
C VAL A 424 -14.32 11.20 54.43
N ASN A 425 -14.23 11.16 55.77
CA ASN A 425 -13.07 10.58 56.44
C ASN A 425 -12.90 9.09 56.10
N GLU A 426 -13.99 8.32 56.19
CA GLU A 426 -13.98 6.89 55.84
C GLU A 426 -13.58 6.67 54.38
N LEU A 427 -14.08 7.49 53.45
CA LEU A 427 -13.70 7.44 52.03
C LEU A 427 -12.17 7.58 51.81
N ARG A 428 -11.46 8.27 52.69
CA ARG A 428 -10.02 8.51 52.56
C ARG A 428 -9.15 7.48 53.28
N THR A 429 -9.73 6.59 54.09
CA THR A 429 -8.99 5.47 54.67
C THR A 429 -8.72 4.40 53.62
N LEU A 430 -7.81 3.49 53.92
CA LEU A 430 -7.42 2.38 53.08
C LEU A 430 -8.60 1.43 52.84
N SER A 431 -9.43 1.19 53.88
CA SER A 431 -10.63 0.36 53.76
C SER A 431 -11.71 1.04 52.91
N GLY A 432 -11.99 2.33 53.11
CA GLY A 432 -13.04 3.03 52.35
C GLY A 432 -12.63 3.36 50.92
N SER A 433 -11.32 3.50 50.66
CA SER A 433 -10.79 3.79 49.33
C SER A 433 -10.59 2.56 48.44
N ARG A 434 -10.87 1.35 48.95
CA ARG A 434 -10.57 0.08 48.28
C ARG A 434 -11.25 -0.09 46.92
N TYR A 435 -12.39 0.55 46.70
CA TYR A 435 -13.17 0.48 45.46
C TYR A 435 -12.95 1.67 44.52
N ASP A 436 -12.05 2.60 44.86
CA ASP A 436 -11.77 3.75 43.99
C ASP A 436 -11.20 3.28 42.65
N LEU A 437 -11.57 4.00 41.59
CA LEU A 437 -11.04 3.77 40.25
C LEU A 437 -9.51 3.82 40.22
N VAL A 438 -8.91 3.11 39.26
CA VAL A 438 -7.47 3.15 39.02
C VAL A 438 -7.02 4.57 38.66
N GLN A 439 -5.98 5.07 39.32
CA GLN A 439 -5.42 6.40 39.06
C GLN A 439 -4.49 6.37 37.83
N ARG A 440 -5.04 6.68 36.65
CA ARG A 440 -4.32 6.69 35.37
C ARG A 440 -4.87 7.73 34.38
N ASN A 441 -4.16 7.98 33.28
CA ASN A 441 -4.65 8.74 32.13
C ASN A 441 -5.41 7.81 31.18
N ASN A 442 -6.73 7.83 31.23
CA ASN A 442 -7.58 7.05 30.33
C ASN A 442 -7.66 7.63 28.90
N ASN A 443 -7.18 8.86 28.68
CA ASN A 443 -7.07 9.44 27.35
C ASN A 443 -5.79 8.94 26.64
N ILE A 444 -5.89 8.71 25.34
CA ILE A 444 -4.76 8.31 24.50
C ILE A 444 -4.05 9.57 24.00
N ILE A 445 -2.86 9.86 24.54
CA ILE A 445 -1.97 10.89 23.99
C ILE A 445 -1.43 10.40 22.64
N LEU A 446 -1.49 11.26 21.63
CA LEU A 446 -1.12 10.94 20.25
C LEU A 446 0.19 11.61 19.85
N GLU A 447 0.93 10.94 18.97
CA GLU A 447 2.03 11.53 18.19
C GLU A 447 1.64 11.61 16.72
N TYR A 448 2.23 12.58 16.03
CA TYR A 448 1.90 12.95 14.66
C TYR A 448 3.10 12.92 13.74
N LYS A 449 2.88 12.63 12.46
CA LYS A 449 3.93 12.65 11.43
C LYS A 449 3.39 13.26 10.15
N LYS A 450 3.99 14.35 9.69
CA LYS A 450 3.57 15.02 8.46
C LYS A 450 3.72 14.08 7.26
N GLN A 451 2.69 13.99 6.41
CA GLN A 451 2.74 13.21 5.18
C GLN A 451 3.60 13.91 4.13
N ASP A 452 4.33 13.13 3.31
CA ASP A 452 5.01 13.65 2.12
C ASP A 452 3.97 13.87 1.00
N ILE A 453 3.23 14.97 1.09
CA ILE A 453 2.12 15.30 0.18
C ILE A 453 2.59 15.92 -1.14
N LEU A 454 3.80 16.48 -1.16
CA LEU A 454 4.42 17.11 -2.32
C LEU A 454 5.94 17.06 -2.23
N SER A 455 6.58 16.28 -3.11
CA SER A 455 8.03 16.26 -3.26
C SER A 455 8.46 16.42 -4.71
N LEU A 456 9.56 17.16 -4.91
CA LEU A 456 10.20 17.39 -6.19
C LEU A 456 11.60 16.79 -6.13
N ASN A 457 11.92 15.93 -7.10
CA ASN A 457 13.26 15.39 -7.30
C ASN A 457 13.72 15.68 -8.73
N ILE A 458 14.95 16.17 -8.84
CA ILE A 458 15.60 16.54 -10.11
C ILE A 458 17.05 16.00 -10.09
N PRO A 459 17.67 15.77 -11.26
CA PRO A 459 19.09 15.44 -11.36
C PRO A 459 19.94 16.48 -10.62
N HIS A 460 20.97 16.02 -9.92
CA HIS A 460 21.93 16.91 -9.26
C HIS A 460 22.76 17.68 -10.28
N ASP A 461 23.10 17.06 -11.41
CA ASP A 461 23.95 17.64 -12.44
C ASP A 461 23.39 17.38 -13.86
N ILE A 462 23.51 18.36 -14.74
CA ILE A 462 23.28 18.23 -16.18
C ILE A 462 24.48 18.83 -16.90
N ASN A 463 25.05 18.05 -17.81
CA ASN A 463 26.16 18.50 -18.65
C ASN A 463 25.67 18.55 -20.10
N GLY A 464 26.09 19.56 -20.86
CA GLY A 464 25.79 19.65 -22.27
C GLY A 464 26.73 20.60 -22.99
N THR A 465 26.78 20.48 -24.32
CA THR A 465 27.60 21.39 -25.12
C THR A 465 26.99 22.78 -25.21
N GLU A 466 27.81 23.77 -25.51
CA GLU A 466 27.37 25.15 -25.70
C GLU A 466 26.17 25.25 -26.64
N ARG A 467 25.20 26.09 -26.28
CA ARG A 467 23.94 26.31 -27.03
C ARG A 467 23.06 25.06 -27.23
N SER A 468 23.37 23.94 -26.57
CA SER A 468 22.51 22.75 -26.61
C SER A 468 21.30 22.88 -25.69
N THR A 469 20.27 22.09 -25.96
CA THR A 469 19.08 21.98 -25.12
C THR A 469 19.11 20.64 -24.40
N GLN A 470 19.10 20.67 -23.06
CA GLN A 470 19.12 19.48 -22.21
C GLN A 470 17.74 19.29 -21.56
N LYS A 471 17.16 18.09 -21.70
CA LYS A 471 15.90 17.79 -21.03
C LYS A 471 16.13 17.59 -19.54
N ILE A 472 15.32 18.23 -18.71
CA ILE A 472 15.38 18.05 -17.25
C ILE A 472 14.36 16.98 -16.89
N GLN A 473 14.82 15.85 -16.37
CA GLN A 473 13.92 14.81 -15.87
C GLN A 473 13.42 15.22 -14.49
N LEU A 474 12.11 15.44 -14.34
CA LEU A 474 11.50 15.80 -13.06
C LEU A 474 10.70 14.61 -12.54
N ILE A 475 10.82 14.32 -11.25
CA ILE A 475 9.94 13.38 -10.56
C ILE A 475 9.18 14.18 -9.52
N VAL A 476 7.86 14.30 -9.72
CA VAL A 476 6.96 14.98 -8.80
C VAL A 476 6.00 13.99 -8.19
N LYS A 477 6.00 13.90 -6.85
CA LYS A 477 4.91 13.25 -6.11
C LYS A 477 3.99 14.35 -5.62
N SER A 478 2.70 14.25 -5.89
CA SER A 478 1.71 15.22 -5.38
C SER A 478 0.37 14.54 -5.08
N LYS A 479 -0.14 14.73 -3.86
CA LYS A 479 -1.48 14.29 -3.44
C LYS A 479 -2.59 15.12 -4.10
N TYR A 480 -2.37 16.43 -4.27
CA TYR A 480 -3.36 17.40 -4.77
C TYR A 480 -3.17 17.81 -6.24
N GLY A 481 -2.23 17.17 -6.93
CA GLY A 481 -1.86 17.49 -8.30
C GLY A 481 -0.93 18.71 -8.37
N LEU A 482 0.10 18.61 -9.22
CA LEU A 482 1.04 19.70 -9.47
C LEU A 482 0.31 20.88 -10.13
N ASP A 483 0.52 22.09 -9.61
CA ASP A 483 0.08 23.35 -10.21
C ASP A 483 1.21 23.95 -11.07
N ARG A 484 2.34 24.27 -10.44
CA ARG A 484 3.49 24.89 -11.11
C ARG A 484 4.82 24.51 -10.48
N ILE A 485 5.92 24.75 -11.20
CA ILE A 485 7.29 24.68 -10.69
C ILE A 485 7.93 26.03 -10.93
N VAL A 486 8.45 26.63 -9.85
CA VAL A 486 9.18 27.90 -9.91
C VAL A 486 10.66 27.59 -9.96
N TRP A 487 11.34 28.15 -10.95
CA TRP A 487 12.79 28.01 -11.17
C TRP A 487 13.49 29.33 -10.86
N ASP A 488 14.62 29.25 -10.15
CA ASP A 488 15.61 30.32 -10.08
C ASP A 488 16.83 29.91 -10.90
N ASP A 489 16.84 30.40 -12.13
CA ASP A 489 17.87 30.19 -13.15
C ASP A 489 18.61 31.50 -13.48
N SER A 490 18.61 32.47 -12.56
CA SER A 490 19.24 33.78 -12.73
C SER A 490 20.71 33.68 -13.15
N SER A 491 21.46 32.73 -12.56
CA SER A 491 22.86 32.46 -12.90
C SER A 491 23.04 32.02 -14.36
N LEU A 492 22.12 31.18 -14.87
CA LEU A 492 22.11 30.67 -16.24
C LEU A 492 21.70 31.77 -17.24
N ARG A 493 20.66 32.54 -16.89
CA ARG A 493 20.16 33.66 -17.71
C ARG A 493 21.18 34.78 -17.91
N SER A 494 21.98 35.07 -16.89
CA SER A 494 23.02 36.12 -16.98
C SER A 494 24.08 35.86 -18.08
N GLN A 495 24.23 34.61 -18.52
CA GLN A 495 25.17 34.21 -19.58
C GLN A 495 24.48 33.81 -20.89
N GLY A 496 23.17 34.03 -21.01
CA GLY A 496 22.40 33.75 -22.23
C GLY A 496 21.82 32.33 -22.32
N GLY A 497 21.84 31.55 -21.25
CA GLY A 497 21.05 30.31 -21.13
C GLY A 497 19.68 30.56 -20.50
N GLN A 498 18.83 29.55 -20.38
CA GLN A 498 17.54 29.68 -19.67
C GLN A 498 16.91 28.31 -19.36
N ILE A 499 16.06 28.26 -18.33
CA ILE A 499 15.14 27.15 -18.12
C ILE A 499 13.82 27.48 -18.79
N GLN A 500 13.35 26.60 -19.67
CA GLN A 500 12.11 26.79 -20.41
C GLN A 500 11.19 25.59 -20.22
N HIS A 501 9.88 25.88 -20.10
CA HIS A 501 8.85 24.87 -20.23
C HIS A 501 8.58 24.58 -21.70
N SER A 502 8.60 23.31 -22.12
CA SER A 502 8.63 22.91 -23.54
C SER A 502 7.32 23.16 -24.31
N GLY A 503 6.30 23.78 -23.70
CA GLY A 503 5.01 24.05 -24.32
C GLY A 503 4.08 22.83 -24.42
N SER A 504 4.48 21.68 -23.85
CA SER A 504 3.65 20.49 -23.65
C SER A 504 2.51 20.76 -22.65
N GLN A 505 1.37 20.07 -22.75
CA GLN A 505 0.31 20.15 -21.73
C GLN A 505 0.75 19.60 -20.35
N SER A 506 1.90 18.94 -20.28
CA SER A 506 2.47 18.42 -19.03
C SER A 506 3.22 19.51 -18.27
N ALA A 507 2.83 19.77 -17.02
CA ALA A 507 3.54 20.66 -16.08
C ALA A 507 4.94 20.16 -15.67
N GLN A 508 5.41 19.02 -16.22
CA GLN A 508 6.70 18.40 -15.89
C GLN A 508 7.73 18.46 -17.02
N ASP A 509 7.37 18.97 -18.21
CA ASP A 509 8.31 19.01 -19.34
C ASP A 509 9.13 20.32 -19.34
N TYR A 510 10.23 20.32 -18.59
CA TYR A 510 11.22 21.41 -18.59
C TYR A 510 12.51 21.03 -19.33
N GLN A 511 13.13 22.04 -19.94
CA GLN A 511 14.41 21.93 -20.64
C GLN A 511 15.33 23.09 -20.26
N ALA A 512 16.62 22.82 -20.15
CA ALA A 512 17.66 23.82 -19.96
C ALA A 512 18.32 24.13 -21.31
N ILE A 513 18.32 25.39 -21.71
CA ILE A 513 19.07 25.90 -22.86
C ILE A 513 20.40 26.45 -22.34
N LEU A 514 21.50 25.88 -22.83
CA LEU A 514 22.83 26.18 -22.30
C LEU A 514 23.44 27.42 -22.97
N PRO A 515 24.17 28.27 -22.23
CA PRO A 515 24.86 29.43 -22.79
C PRO A 515 26.06 29.03 -23.67
N ALA A 516 26.72 30.03 -24.27
CA ALA A 516 27.99 29.81 -24.96
C ALA A 516 29.11 29.44 -23.97
N TYR A 517 30.06 28.60 -24.39
CA TYR A 517 31.20 28.27 -23.55
C TYR A 517 32.16 29.46 -23.43
N VAL A 518 32.59 29.80 -22.21
CA VAL A 518 33.54 30.89 -21.94
C VAL A 518 34.91 30.32 -21.63
N GLN A 519 35.89 30.53 -22.51
CA GLN A 519 37.25 30.04 -22.30
C GLN A 519 37.90 30.70 -21.08
N GLY A 520 38.39 29.90 -20.13
CA GLY A 520 38.96 30.37 -18.86
C GLY A 520 37.93 30.76 -17.79
N GLY A 521 36.63 30.64 -18.08
CA GLY A 521 35.54 30.88 -17.13
C GLY A 521 35.08 29.63 -16.37
N SER A 522 34.21 29.82 -15.38
CA SER A 522 33.72 28.74 -14.50
C SER A 522 32.75 27.76 -15.17
N ASN A 523 32.11 28.10 -16.30
CA ASN A 523 31.15 27.29 -17.10
C ASN A 523 30.16 26.39 -16.34
N VAL A 524 29.90 26.70 -15.06
CA VAL A 524 29.11 25.91 -14.13
C VAL A 524 28.06 26.86 -13.52
N TYR A 525 26.79 26.51 -13.66
CA TYR A 525 25.65 27.34 -13.28
C TYR A 525 24.76 26.58 -12.31
N LYS A 526 24.43 27.19 -11.18
CA LYS A 526 23.54 26.59 -10.19
C LYS A 526 22.14 27.15 -10.36
N VAL A 527 21.18 26.26 -10.52
CA VAL A 527 19.76 26.56 -10.70
C VAL A 527 18.99 25.89 -9.57
N THR A 528 17.97 26.54 -9.01
CA THR A 528 17.10 25.91 -8.01
C THR A 528 15.65 25.81 -8.48
N ALA A 529 14.92 24.84 -7.95
CA ALA A 529 13.50 24.65 -8.26
C ALA A 529 12.67 24.31 -7.02
N ARG A 530 11.42 24.78 -7.05
CA ARG A 530 10.40 24.45 -6.04
C ARG A 530 9.05 24.22 -6.71
N ALA A 531 8.43 23.08 -6.43
CA ALA A 531 7.09 22.76 -6.92
C ALA A 531 6.01 23.29 -5.98
N TYR A 532 4.86 23.65 -6.55
CA TYR A 532 3.65 24.05 -5.85
C TYR A 532 2.47 23.21 -6.34
N ASP A 533 1.63 22.74 -5.42
CA ASP A 533 0.37 22.06 -5.76
C ASP A 533 -0.80 23.06 -5.83
N ARG A 534 -1.96 22.55 -6.24
CA ARG A 534 -3.20 23.35 -6.41
C ARG A 534 -3.76 23.91 -5.10
N ASN A 535 -3.30 23.43 -3.95
CA ASN A 535 -3.69 23.92 -2.63
C ASN A 535 -2.65 24.91 -2.06
N GLY A 536 -1.61 25.26 -2.82
CA GLY A 536 -0.56 26.18 -2.40
C GLY A 536 0.54 25.55 -1.54
N ASN A 537 0.56 24.22 -1.35
CA ASN A 537 1.67 23.57 -0.65
C ASN A 537 2.94 23.65 -1.50
N SER A 538 4.10 23.77 -0.86
CA SER A 538 5.40 23.80 -1.54
C SER A 538 6.25 22.57 -1.26
N SER A 539 6.96 22.07 -2.27
CA SER A 539 7.95 20.99 -2.11
C SER A 539 9.20 21.45 -1.36
N ASN A 540 10.11 20.50 -1.13
CA ASN A 540 11.53 20.78 -0.88
C ASN A 540 12.13 21.65 -1.98
N ASN A 541 13.12 22.48 -1.63
CA ASN A 541 13.93 23.21 -2.61
C ASN A 541 15.02 22.28 -3.13
N VAL A 542 15.12 22.13 -4.44
CA VAL A 542 16.15 21.30 -5.08
C VAL A 542 17.13 22.17 -5.87
N GLN A 543 18.36 21.69 -6.04
CA GLN A 543 19.40 22.36 -6.79
C GLN A 543 19.89 21.46 -7.92
N LEU A 544 20.05 22.06 -9.10
CA LEU A 544 20.64 21.47 -10.29
C LEU A 544 21.88 22.28 -10.66
N THR A 545 23.00 21.59 -10.85
CA THR A 545 24.22 22.16 -11.40
C THR A 545 24.27 21.90 -12.89
N ILE A 546 24.51 22.94 -13.69
CA ILE A 546 24.58 22.85 -15.14
C ILE A 546 26.01 23.15 -15.56
N THR A 547 26.67 22.21 -16.22
CA THR A 547 28.03 22.39 -16.76
C THR A 547 28.00 22.49 -18.28
N VAL A 548 28.57 23.56 -18.82
CA VAL A 548 28.66 23.80 -20.26
C VAL A 548 30.01 23.33 -20.79
N LEU A 549 29.95 22.52 -21.85
CA LEU A 549 31.11 21.95 -22.55
C LEU A 549 31.31 22.67 -23.90
N SER A 550 32.55 22.89 -24.32
CA SER A 550 32.84 23.49 -25.64
C SER A 550 32.49 22.52 -26.78
N ASN A 551 32.05 23.04 -27.95
CA ASN A 551 31.76 22.24 -29.15
C ASN A 551 32.97 21.44 -29.69
N GLY A 552 34.18 21.67 -29.19
CA GLY A 552 35.36 20.84 -29.46
C GLY A 552 35.39 19.50 -28.69
N GLN A 553 34.37 19.20 -27.88
CA GLN A 553 34.27 17.99 -27.08
C GLN A 553 33.02 17.16 -27.42
N VAL A 554 32.94 16.64 -28.65
CA VAL A 554 32.42 15.27 -28.81
C VAL A 554 33.58 14.36 -28.40
N VAL A 555 33.73 14.09 -27.11
CA VAL A 555 34.73 13.13 -26.65
C VAL A 555 34.02 11.79 -26.42
N ASP A 556 34.25 10.88 -27.36
CA ASP A 556 34.21 9.44 -27.11
C ASP A 556 34.97 9.15 -25.82
N GLN A 557 34.27 8.81 -24.75
CA GLN A 557 34.85 8.82 -23.39
C GLN A 557 35.95 7.77 -23.21
N VAL A 558 37.03 8.16 -22.54
CA VAL A 558 38.04 7.25 -21.97
C VAL A 558 37.45 6.63 -20.69
N GLY A 559 36.86 5.45 -20.81
CA GLY A 559 36.15 4.79 -19.71
C GLY A 559 36.78 3.46 -19.28
N VAL A 560 36.56 3.07 -18.03
CA VAL A 560 36.77 1.68 -17.60
C VAL A 560 35.78 0.80 -18.36
N THR A 561 36.29 -0.04 -19.26
CA THR A 561 35.50 -0.95 -20.10
C THR A 561 35.36 -2.35 -19.52
N ASP A 562 36.26 -2.74 -18.63
CA ASP A 562 36.22 -4.01 -17.92
C ASP A 562 36.86 -3.85 -16.53
N PHE A 563 36.32 -4.55 -15.54
CA PHE A 563 36.82 -4.51 -14.17
C PHE A 563 36.63 -5.86 -13.47
N THR A 564 37.74 -6.57 -13.25
CA THR A 564 37.74 -7.97 -12.79
C THR A 564 38.62 -8.18 -11.58
N ALA A 565 38.26 -9.18 -10.77
CA ALA A 565 39.10 -9.73 -9.71
C ALA A 565 39.74 -11.04 -10.18
N ASP A 566 40.96 -11.33 -9.72
CA ASP A 566 41.70 -12.56 -10.04
C ASP A 566 41.11 -13.81 -9.38
N LYS A 567 40.39 -13.66 -8.26
CA LYS A 567 39.69 -14.74 -7.55
C LYS A 567 38.39 -14.27 -6.91
N THR A 568 37.49 -15.22 -6.65
CA THR A 568 36.16 -14.97 -6.06
C THR A 568 36.18 -14.95 -4.53
N SER A 569 37.21 -15.53 -3.91
CA SER A 569 37.34 -15.58 -2.46
C SER A 569 38.80 -15.60 -1.99
N ALA A 570 39.03 -15.15 -0.76
CA ALA A 570 40.32 -15.21 -0.07
C ALA A 570 40.13 -15.44 1.45
N LYS A 571 41.19 -15.82 2.15
CA LYS A 571 41.19 -15.94 3.61
C LYS A 571 41.12 -14.57 4.27
N ALA A 572 40.27 -14.46 5.29
CA ALA A 572 40.09 -13.25 6.10
C ALA A 572 41.20 -13.08 7.16
N ASP A 573 42.48 -13.13 6.80
CA ASP A 573 43.61 -13.06 7.74
C ASP A 573 44.45 -11.77 7.63
N GLY A 574 44.04 -10.83 6.79
CA GLY A 574 44.76 -9.59 6.53
C GLY A 574 46.04 -9.77 5.71
N THR A 575 46.37 -10.98 5.27
CA THR A 575 47.57 -11.27 4.47
C THR A 575 47.24 -11.68 3.05
N GLU A 576 46.27 -12.58 2.87
CA GLU A 576 45.87 -13.05 1.54
C GLU A 576 45.14 -11.93 0.78
N ALA A 577 45.62 -11.60 -0.41
CA ALA A 577 45.10 -10.49 -1.22
C ALA A 577 44.33 -10.97 -2.45
N ILE A 578 43.30 -10.22 -2.84
CA ILE A 578 42.61 -10.31 -4.14
C ILE A 578 43.08 -9.16 -5.02
N THR A 579 43.48 -9.45 -6.25
CA THR A 579 43.96 -8.43 -7.21
C THR A 579 42.83 -8.01 -8.14
N TYR A 580 42.54 -6.72 -8.17
CA TYR A 580 41.60 -6.10 -9.08
C TYR A 580 42.33 -5.47 -10.26
N THR A 581 41.80 -5.64 -11.47
CA THR A 581 42.33 -5.07 -12.72
C THR A 581 41.24 -4.29 -13.46
N ALA A 582 41.40 -2.97 -13.58
CA ALA A 582 40.57 -2.11 -14.41
C ALA A 582 41.21 -1.91 -15.79
N THR A 583 40.44 -2.13 -16.85
CA THR A 583 40.88 -1.95 -18.25
C THR A 583 40.21 -0.71 -18.85
N VAL A 584 41.01 0.28 -19.22
CA VAL A 584 40.55 1.55 -19.79
C VAL A 584 40.75 1.58 -21.30
N LYS A 585 39.67 1.88 -22.03
CA LYS A 585 39.72 2.04 -23.49
C LYS A 585 39.00 3.31 -23.93
N LYS A 586 39.44 3.85 -25.08
CA LYS A 586 38.78 4.90 -25.85
C LYS A 586 38.56 4.37 -27.26
N ASN A 587 37.32 4.34 -27.75
CA ASN A 587 36.99 3.76 -29.06
C ASN A 587 37.54 2.34 -29.29
N GLY A 588 37.50 1.49 -28.25
CA GLY A 588 38.02 0.13 -28.31
C GLY A 588 39.55 0.00 -28.18
N VAL A 589 40.30 1.10 -28.17
CA VAL A 589 41.77 1.13 -28.05
C VAL A 589 42.19 1.38 -26.61
N ALA A 590 43.12 0.56 -26.08
CA ALA A 590 43.64 0.68 -24.72
C ALA A 590 44.36 2.02 -24.47
N GLN A 591 44.15 2.62 -23.30
CA GLN A 591 44.70 3.94 -22.96
C GLN A 591 45.68 3.85 -21.79
N ALA A 592 46.93 4.24 -22.03
CA ALA A 592 47.98 4.28 -21.00
C ALA A 592 47.98 5.59 -20.22
N ASN A 593 48.54 5.57 -19.01
CA ASN A 593 48.70 6.72 -18.10
C ASN A 593 47.40 7.42 -17.69
N VAL A 594 46.26 6.71 -17.74
CA VAL A 594 44.97 7.22 -17.28
C VAL A 594 44.80 6.92 -15.79
N PRO A 595 44.54 7.93 -14.93
CA PRO A 595 44.21 7.70 -13.54
C PRO A 595 42.85 7.01 -13.39
N VAL A 596 42.83 5.92 -12.62
CA VAL A 596 41.62 5.19 -12.23
C VAL A 596 41.48 5.28 -10.72
N SER A 597 40.34 5.79 -10.23
CA SER A 597 39.97 5.77 -8.82
C SER A 597 39.28 4.45 -8.47
N PHE A 598 39.58 3.90 -7.30
CA PHE A 598 38.99 2.69 -6.76
C PHE A 598 38.36 2.94 -5.41
N ASP A 599 37.13 2.49 -5.21
CA ASP A 599 36.39 2.66 -3.97
C ASP A 599 35.72 1.34 -3.54
N ILE A 600 35.61 1.14 -2.23
CA ILE A 600 34.84 0.03 -1.67
C ILE A 600 33.38 0.48 -1.59
N VAL A 601 32.52 -0.15 -2.39
CA VAL A 601 31.08 0.14 -2.45
C VAL A 601 30.36 -0.45 -1.24
N SER A 602 30.78 -1.64 -0.82
CA SER A 602 30.23 -2.33 0.35
C SER A 602 31.23 -3.34 0.91
N GLY A 603 31.12 -3.63 2.21
CA GLY A 603 31.95 -4.60 2.92
C GLY A 603 33.14 -3.99 3.68
N ASP A 604 33.70 -4.77 4.60
CA ASP A 604 34.84 -4.38 5.44
C ASP A 604 36.14 -4.96 4.86
N ALA A 605 36.93 -4.14 4.16
CA ALA A 605 38.23 -4.52 3.61
C ALA A 605 39.14 -3.30 3.41
N THR A 606 40.37 -3.52 2.98
CA THR A 606 41.37 -2.48 2.74
C THR A 606 41.99 -2.64 1.36
N LEU A 607 41.91 -1.58 0.56
CA LEU A 607 42.61 -1.46 -0.73
C LEU A 607 44.07 -1.05 -0.51
N SER A 608 44.98 -1.56 -1.33
CA SER A 608 46.39 -1.13 -1.30
C SER A 608 46.58 0.32 -1.74
N ALA A 609 45.69 0.84 -2.59
CA ALA A 609 45.64 2.24 -3.01
C ALA A 609 44.22 2.59 -3.46
N ARG A 610 43.81 3.86 -3.31
CA ARG A 610 42.53 4.38 -3.82
C ARG A 610 42.60 4.92 -5.25
N SER A 611 43.79 4.92 -5.84
CA SER A 611 43.98 5.24 -7.26
C SER A 611 45.19 4.49 -7.80
N ALA A 612 45.15 4.18 -9.09
CA ALA A 612 46.29 3.69 -9.85
C ALA A 612 46.22 4.20 -11.29
N THR A 613 47.37 4.37 -11.93
CA THR A 613 47.45 4.77 -13.34
C THR A 613 47.52 3.53 -14.24
N THR A 614 46.90 3.61 -15.42
CA THR A 614 46.97 2.51 -16.40
C THR A 614 48.37 2.37 -17.00
N ASN A 615 48.82 1.14 -17.20
CA ASN A 615 50.06 0.84 -17.93
C ASN A 615 49.89 0.93 -19.46
N SER A 616 50.92 0.58 -20.23
CA SER A 616 50.90 0.59 -21.71
C SER A 616 49.81 -0.30 -22.34
N SER A 617 49.28 -1.28 -21.60
CA SER A 617 48.16 -2.14 -22.03
C SER A 617 46.79 -1.62 -21.59
N GLY A 618 46.72 -0.42 -21.02
CA GLY A 618 45.50 0.20 -20.51
C GLY A 618 44.97 -0.39 -19.21
N LYS A 619 45.83 -1.06 -18.42
CA LYS A 619 45.43 -1.75 -17.18
C LYS A 619 45.93 -1.03 -15.93
N ALA A 620 45.03 -0.78 -14.98
CA ALA A 620 45.34 -0.28 -13.64
C ALA A 620 44.98 -1.36 -12.60
N THR A 621 45.87 -1.61 -11.64
CA THR A 621 45.71 -2.71 -10.67
C THR A 621 45.81 -2.24 -9.23
N VAL A 622 44.93 -2.79 -8.37
CA VAL A 622 44.98 -2.61 -6.91
C VAL A 622 44.73 -3.95 -6.23
N THR A 623 45.18 -4.10 -4.99
CA THR A 623 44.92 -5.32 -4.20
C THR A 623 43.97 -5.01 -3.05
N LEU A 624 43.17 -6.00 -2.64
CA LEU A 624 42.19 -5.93 -1.56
C LEU A 624 42.49 -7.01 -0.52
N LYS A 625 42.53 -6.65 0.76
CA LYS A 625 42.72 -7.56 1.91
C LYS A 625 41.65 -7.34 2.97
N SER A 626 41.35 -8.36 3.77
CA SER A 626 40.47 -8.22 4.94
C SER A 626 40.88 -9.14 6.09
N ILE A 627 40.63 -8.70 7.32
CA ILE A 627 40.74 -9.50 8.55
C ILE A 627 39.38 -10.01 9.04
N LYS A 628 38.28 -9.68 8.36
CA LYS A 628 36.92 -10.06 8.73
C LYS A 628 36.27 -10.88 7.59
N PRO A 629 35.62 -12.01 7.90
CA PRO A 629 34.79 -12.70 6.93
C PRO A 629 33.64 -11.80 6.45
N GLY A 630 33.37 -11.80 5.16
CA GLY A 630 32.33 -10.96 4.57
C GLY A 630 32.46 -10.79 3.05
N GLN A 631 31.36 -10.39 2.43
CA GLN A 631 31.32 -10.06 1.00
C GLN A 631 31.72 -8.59 0.78
N VAL A 632 32.52 -8.33 -0.25
CA VAL A 632 33.02 -6.99 -0.59
C VAL A 632 32.78 -6.70 -2.07
N VAL A 633 32.34 -5.47 -2.37
CA VAL A 633 32.21 -4.96 -3.74
C VAL A 633 33.11 -3.74 -3.91
N VAL A 634 33.91 -3.74 -4.97
CA VAL A 634 34.79 -2.64 -5.34
C VAL A 634 34.29 -2.02 -6.64
N SER A 635 34.44 -0.70 -6.78
CA SER A 635 34.19 0.04 -8.01
C SER A 635 35.47 0.68 -8.56
N ALA A 636 35.49 0.93 -9.86
CA ALA A 636 36.54 1.63 -10.56
C ALA A 636 35.96 2.72 -11.48
N LYS A 637 36.63 3.88 -11.56
CA LYS A 637 36.14 5.01 -12.35
C LYS A 637 37.30 5.86 -12.90
N THR A 638 37.18 6.35 -14.13
CA THR A 638 38.05 7.43 -14.67
C THR A 638 37.40 8.80 -14.44
N ALA A 639 38.17 9.88 -14.53
CA ALA A 639 37.63 11.24 -14.38
C ALA A 639 36.51 11.58 -15.39
N GLU A 640 36.54 10.96 -16.58
CA GLU A 640 35.57 11.21 -17.66
C GLU A 640 34.25 10.44 -17.50
N MET A 641 34.22 9.39 -16.66
CA MET A 641 33.00 8.64 -16.41
C MET A 641 32.05 9.43 -15.50
N THR A 642 30.74 9.29 -15.69
CA THR A 642 29.73 9.83 -14.76
C THR A 642 29.45 8.84 -13.63
N SER A 643 29.40 7.54 -13.93
CA SER A 643 29.18 6.45 -12.97
C SER A 643 30.39 5.52 -12.89
N ALA A 644 30.70 5.03 -11.69
CA ALA A 644 31.74 4.01 -11.51
C ALA A 644 31.26 2.63 -12.00
N LEU A 645 32.19 1.79 -12.46
CA LEU A 645 31.91 0.39 -12.82
C LEU A 645 32.21 -0.49 -11.60
N ASN A 646 31.24 -1.29 -11.17
CA ASN A 646 31.42 -2.26 -10.08
C ASN A 646 31.98 -3.57 -10.64
N ALA A 647 32.95 -4.15 -9.95
CA ALA A 647 33.36 -5.52 -10.20
C ALA A 647 32.36 -6.52 -9.59
N ASN A 648 32.47 -7.78 -10.00
CA ASN A 648 31.78 -8.87 -9.30
C ASN A 648 32.21 -8.91 -7.82
N ALA A 649 31.25 -9.18 -6.94
CA ALA A 649 31.52 -9.30 -5.51
C ALA A 649 32.50 -10.43 -5.22
N VAL A 650 33.39 -10.21 -4.25
CA VAL A 650 34.33 -11.21 -3.73
C VAL A 650 34.06 -11.49 -2.26
N ILE A 651 34.52 -12.64 -1.76
CA ILE A 651 34.16 -13.13 -0.42
C ILE A 651 35.41 -13.42 0.40
N PHE A 652 35.58 -12.75 1.52
CA PHE A 652 36.57 -13.14 2.53
C PHE A 652 35.95 -14.15 3.49
N VAL A 653 36.64 -15.27 3.73
CA VAL A 653 36.12 -16.38 4.53
C VAL A 653 37.09 -16.81 5.63
N ASP A 654 36.55 -17.38 6.70
CA ASP A 654 37.30 -18.21 7.62
C ASP A 654 37.38 -19.62 7.01
N GLN A 655 38.51 -19.94 6.39
CA GLN A 655 38.68 -21.23 5.69
C GLN A 655 38.61 -22.42 6.65
N THR A 656 38.74 -22.24 7.97
CA THR A 656 38.62 -23.35 8.93
C THR A 656 37.17 -23.84 9.11
N LYS A 657 36.19 -23.08 8.62
CA LYS A 657 34.75 -23.37 8.68
C LYS A 657 34.16 -23.53 7.27
N ALA A 658 33.10 -24.32 7.13
CA ALA A 658 32.41 -24.44 5.85
C ALA A 658 31.81 -23.08 5.46
N SER A 659 32.32 -22.49 4.37
CA SER A 659 31.98 -21.13 3.94
C SER A 659 31.65 -21.09 2.46
N ILE A 660 30.72 -20.21 2.08
CA ILE A 660 30.43 -19.93 0.66
C ILE A 660 31.61 -19.15 0.08
N THR A 661 32.22 -19.68 -0.98
CA THR A 661 33.37 -19.08 -1.68
C THR A 661 33.00 -18.54 -3.07
N GLU A 662 31.79 -18.84 -3.52
CA GLU A 662 31.28 -18.44 -4.83
C GLU A 662 29.75 -18.47 -4.81
N ILE A 663 29.12 -17.48 -5.44
CA ILE A 663 27.70 -17.47 -5.78
C ILE A 663 27.55 -16.94 -7.20
N LYS A 664 26.87 -17.71 -8.06
CA LYS A 664 26.67 -17.39 -9.48
C LYS A 664 25.22 -17.53 -9.88
N ALA A 665 24.79 -16.69 -10.81
CA ALA A 665 23.54 -16.86 -11.55
C ALA A 665 23.89 -17.23 -13.00
N ASP A 666 23.13 -18.15 -13.61
CA ASP A 666 23.28 -18.51 -15.02
C ASP A 666 22.91 -17.36 -15.98
N LYS A 667 21.94 -16.54 -15.58
CA LYS A 667 21.52 -15.30 -16.25
C LYS A 667 21.00 -14.28 -15.22
N THR A 668 20.95 -13.01 -15.59
CA THR A 668 20.48 -11.92 -14.71
C THR A 668 19.12 -11.37 -15.12
N THR A 669 18.51 -11.92 -16.17
CA THR A 669 17.19 -11.49 -16.67
C THR A 669 16.34 -12.69 -17.01
N ALA A 670 15.05 -12.63 -16.69
CA ALA A 670 14.08 -13.67 -17.03
C ALA A 670 12.68 -13.08 -17.28
N LYS A 671 11.80 -13.86 -17.91
CA LYS A 671 10.39 -13.52 -18.10
C LYS A 671 9.60 -13.74 -16.82
N ALA A 672 8.72 -12.80 -16.49
CA ALA A 672 7.78 -12.91 -15.38
C ALA A 672 6.57 -13.79 -15.75
N ASP A 673 6.80 -15.01 -16.25
CA ASP A 673 5.76 -15.95 -16.68
C ASP A 673 5.53 -17.10 -15.67
N GLY A 674 6.23 -17.08 -14.54
CA GLY A 674 6.19 -18.13 -13.52
C GLY A 674 6.97 -19.39 -13.87
N SER A 675 7.58 -19.47 -15.06
CA SER A 675 8.27 -20.66 -15.58
C SER A 675 9.73 -20.41 -15.95
N ASP A 676 10.06 -19.23 -16.48
CA ASP A 676 11.41 -18.85 -16.86
C ASP A 676 12.26 -18.62 -15.61
N ALA A 677 13.13 -19.59 -15.31
CA ALA A 677 13.88 -19.63 -14.07
C ALA A 677 15.30 -19.09 -14.22
N ILE A 678 15.78 -18.39 -13.20
CA ILE A 678 17.19 -18.06 -13.00
C ILE A 678 17.78 -19.08 -12.02
N THR A 679 18.84 -19.74 -12.43
CA THR A 679 19.50 -20.78 -11.64
C THR A 679 20.66 -20.17 -10.87
N TYR A 680 20.59 -20.26 -9.55
CA TYR A 680 21.66 -19.82 -8.65
C TYR A 680 22.44 -21.01 -8.14
N THR A 681 23.77 -20.97 -8.26
CA THR A 681 24.67 -22.00 -7.76
C THR A 681 25.67 -21.37 -6.79
N VAL A 682 25.80 -21.94 -5.60
CA VAL A 682 26.87 -21.61 -4.66
C VAL A 682 27.91 -22.72 -4.60
N LYS A 683 29.14 -22.38 -4.19
CA LYS A 683 30.19 -23.34 -3.84
C LYS A 683 30.61 -23.17 -2.38
N VAL A 684 30.56 -24.25 -1.61
CA VAL A 684 30.96 -24.30 -0.20
C VAL A 684 32.29 -25.04 -0.08
N MET A 685 33.23 -24.41 0.63
CA MET A 685 34.57 -24.94 0.85
C MET A 685 34.95 -24.86 2.34
N LYS A 686 35.79 -25.78 2.80
CA LYS A 686 36.45 -25.78 4.11
C LYS A 686 37.86 -26.31 3.93
N ASN A 687 38.86 -25.64 4.50
CA ASN A 687 40.28 -25.95 4.35
C ASN A 687 40.70 -26.17 2.89
N ASN A 688 40.17 -25.35 1.97
CA ASN A 688 40.36 -25.45 0.51
C ASN A 688 39.89 -26.77 -0.12
N GLN A 689 39.02 -27.53 0.55
CA GLN A 689 38.34 -28.70 0.01
C GLN A 689 36.82 -28.45 -0.13
N PRO A 690 36.16 -29.04 -1.14
CA PRO A 690 34.72 -28.94 -1.30
C PRO A 690 33.97 -29.71 -0.21
N GLU A 691 32.94 -29.10 0.36
CA GLU A 691 32.14 -29.69 1.44
C GLU A 691 30.83 -30.28 0.92
N ALA A 692 30.69 -31.60 0.96
CA ALA A 692 29.50 -32.31 0.50
C ALA A 692 28.44 -32.46 1.60
N ASN A 693 27.17 -32.61 1.19
CA ASN A 693 26.01 -32.80 2.08
C ASN A 693 25.77 -31.69 3.12
N HIS A 694 26.37 -30.50 2.90
CA HIS A 694 26.26 -29.36 3.79
C HIS A 694 25.01 -28.54 3.48
N SER A 695 24.26 -28.12 4.50
CA SER A 695 23.02 -27.36 4.32
C SER A 695 23.30 -25.90 3.96
N VAL A 696 22.76 -25.45 2.83
CA VAL A 696 22.76 -24.06 2.38
C VAL A 696 21.32 -23.55 2.37
N THR A 697 21.08 -22.45 3.06
CA THR A 697 19.78 -21.75 3.02
C THR A 697 19.87 -20.62 2.01
N PHE A 698 19.07 -20.69 0.96
CA PHE A 698 18.84 -19.61 0.00
C PHE A 698 17.63 -18.80 0.42
N SER A 699 17.69 -17.49 0.25
CA SER A 699 16.57 -16.57 0.49
C SER A 699 16.48 -15.56 -0.66
N THR A 700 15.29 -15.04 -0.92
CA THR A 700 15.07 -13.98 -1.91
C THR A 700 14.17 -12.89 -1.36
N ASN A 701 14.40 -11.64 -1.78
CA ASN A 701 13.50 -10.52 -1.50
C ASN A 701 12.29 -10.45 -2.46
N PHE A 702 12.35 -11.15 -3.60
CA PHE A 702 11.34 -11.11 -4.66
C PHE A 702 11.37 -12.40 -5.50
N GLY A 703 10.20 -12.89 -5.91
CA GLY A 703 10.06 -14.15 -6.65
C GLY A 703 9.92 -15.39 -5.74
N ASP A 704 9.91 -16.57 -6.36
CA ASP A 704 9.71 -17.88 -5.74
C ASP A 704 10.93 -18.77 -5.99
N LEU A 705 11.52 -19.32 -4.91
CA LEU A 705 12.62 -20.30 -4.97
C LEU A 705 12.10 -21.75 -5.11
N GLY A 706 10.79 -21.94 -5.21
CA GLY A 706 10.10 -23.22 -5.37
C GLY A 706 9.06 -23.44 -4.27
N GLY A 707 7.85 -23.86 -4.67
CA GLY A 707 6.77 -24.19 -3.75
C GLY A 707 6.07 -22.97 -3.14
N ASN A 708 6.09 -21.82 -3.81
CA ASN A 708 5.61 -20.52 -3.29
C ASN A 708 6.36 -20.08 -2.02
N SER A 709 7.68 -20.25 -2.02
CA SER A 709 8.54 -19.92 -0.88
C SER A 709 9.65 -18.96 -1.26
N ASN A 710 9.87 -17.96 -0.40
CA ASN A 710 10.97 -17.01 -0.53
C ASN A 710 12.26 -17.54 0.11
N THR A 711 12.27 -18.78 0.58
CA THR A 711 13.44 -19.44 1.20
C THR A 711 13.43 -20.92 0.88
N GLN A 712 14.62 -21.47 0.60
CA GLN A 712 14.80 -22.88 0.30
C GLN A 712 16.12 -23.38 0.90
N ILE A 713 16.09 -24.58 1.49
CA ILE A 713 17.30 -25.24 2.01
C ILE A 713 17.69 -26.36 1.05
N VAL A 714 18.93 -26.34 0.57
CA VAL A 714 19.50 -27.33 -0.34
C VAL A 714 20.83 -27.83 0.21
N LYS A 715 21.12 -29.12 0.02
CA LYS A 715 22.42 -29.71 0.40
C LYS A 715 23.41 -29.61 -0.75
N THR A 716 24.69 -29.41 -0.41
CA THR A 716 25.77 -29.43 -1.39
C THR A 716 26.01 -30.84 -1.95
N ASP A 717 26.40 -30.92 -3.22
CA ASP A 717 26.87 -32.14 -3.86
C ASP A 717 28.34 -32.47 -3.52
N LYS A 718 28.89 -33.53 -4.14
CA LYS A 718 30.29 -33.97 -3.95
C LYS A 718 31.34 -32.91 -4.31
N ASP A 719 30.99 -31.93 -5.14
CA ASP A 719 31.87 -30.85 -5.58
C ASP A 719 31.65 -29.57 -4.75
N GLY A 720 30.88 -29.68 -3.65
CA GLY A 720 30.56 -28.59 -2.74
C GLY A 720 29.51 -27.63 -3.29
N ARG A 721 28.75 -28.00 -4.33
CA ARG A 721 27.80 -27.10 -4.99
C ARG A 721 26.36 -27.32 -4.53
N ALA A 722 25.65 -26.23 -4.26
CA ALA A 722 24.20 -26.24 -4.03
C ALA A 722 23.51 -25.31 -5.03
N THR A 723 22.36 -25.73 -5.55
CA THR A 723 21.66 -25.03 -6.64
C THR A 723 20.18 -24.83 -6.33
N VAL A 724 19.65 -23.64 -6.66
CA VAL A 724 18.22 -23.29 -6.59
C VAL A 724 17.76 -22.59 -7.86
N LYS A 725 16.45 -22.63 -8.12
CA LYS A 725 15.81 -21.94 -9.24
C LYS A 725 14.87 -20.87 -8.73
N LEU A 726 15.03 -19.65 -9.22
CA LEU A 726 14.15 -18.52 -8.92
C LEU A 726 13.22 -18.27 -10.11
N THR A 727 11.91 -18.24 -9.88
CA THR A 727 10.90 -17.81 -10.87
C THR A 727 10.09 -16.62 -10.34
N SER A 728 9.33 -15.97 -11.22
CA SER A 728 8.34 -14.96 -10.80
C SER A 728 7.20 -14.89 -11.80
N GLY A 729 5.97 -14.70 -11.32
CA GLY A 729 4.80 -14.36 -12.14
C GLY A 729 4.57 -12.85 -12.29
N VAL A 730 5.41 -12.03 -11.67
CA VAL A 730 5.30 -10.56 -11.67
C VAL A 730 6.66 -9.94 -11.99
N ALA A 731 6.66 -8.85 -12.77
CA ALA A 731 7.88 -8.12 -13.10
C ALA A 731 8.46 -7.42 -11.86
N GLY A 732 9.78 -7.45 -11.70
CA GLY A 732 10.47 -6.84 -10.56
C GLY A 732 11.94 -7.27 -10.45
N ASN A 733 12.64 -6.65 -9.51
CA ASN A 733 14.04 -6.96 -9.23
C ASN A 733 14.13 -7.93 -8.05
N ALA A 734 15.00 -8.92 -8.17
CA ALA A 734 15.27 -9.93 -7.16
C ALA A 734 16.74 -9.96 -6.79
N ILE A 735 17.01 -10.11 -5.49
CA ILE A 735 18.32 -10.38 -4.93
C ILE A 735 18.19 -11.69 -4.16
N VAL A 736 18.91 -12.71 -4.64
CA VAL A 736 19.06 -13.98 -3.94
C VAL A 736 20.26 -13.89 -3.02
N SER A 737 20.09 -14.36 -1.79
CA SER A 737 21.17 -14.54 -0.83
C SER A 737 21.27 -16.00 -0.41
N ALA A 738 22.45 -16.39 0.06
CA ALA A 738 22.70 -17.72 0.59
C ALA A 738 23.51 -17.64 1.89
N LYS A 739 23.24 -18.57 2.80
CA LYS A 739 24.00 -18.76 4.04
C LYS A 739 24.23 -20.24 4.33
N VAL A 740 25.35 -20.54 4.97
CA VAL A 740 25.70 -21.88 5.44
C VAL A 740 25.39 -22.00 6.92
N SER A 741 24.91 -23.15 7.39
CA SER A 741 24.51 -23.32 8.80
C SER A 741 25.65 -23.11 9.81
N GLU A 742 26.91 -23.45 9.45
CA GLU A 742 28.08 -23.28 10.33
C GLU A 742 28.54 -21.81 10.45
N VAL A 743 28.18 -20.95 9.48
CA VAL A 743 28.67 -19.57 9.38
C VAL A 743 27.51 -18.61 9.10
N ASN A 744 27.19 -17.72 10.03
CA ASN A 744 26.08 -16.77 9.92
C ASN A 744 26.36 -15.57 8.98
N THR A 745 27.28 -15.71 8.03
CA THR A 745 27.61 -14.69 7.03
C THR A 745 26.74 -14.92 5.80
N GLU A 746 25.86 -13.96 5.52
CA GLU A 746 25.04 -13.97 4.31
C GLU A 746 25.85 -13.48 3.10
N VAL A 747 25.77 -14.22 1.99
CA VAL A 747 26.39 -13.86 0.72
C VAL A 747 25.30 -13.58 -0.31
N LYS A 748 25.35 -12.43 -0.97
CA LYS A 748 24.36 -12.00 -1.96
C LYS A 748 24.82 -12.28 -3.38
N ALA A 749 23.91 -12.75 -4.22
CA ALA A 749 24.13 -12.89 -5.65
C ALA A 749 23.98 -11.53 -6.37
N PRO A 750 24.43 -11.43 -7.64
CA PRO A 750 24.07 -10.29 -8.49
C PRO A 750 22.55 -10.09 -8.56
N GLU A 751 22.11 -8.82 -8.65
CA GLU A 751 20.70 -8.51 -8.84
C GLU A 751 20.20 -9.10 -10.16
N ALA A 752 19.04 -9.76 -10.10
CA ALA A 752 18.33 -10.26 -11.25
C ALA A 752 17.05 -9.46 -11.51
N LYS A 753 16.61 -9.40 -12.76
CA LYS A 753 15.41 -8.67 -13.17
C LYS A 753 14.43 -9.54 -13.94
N PHE A 754 13.21 -9.60 -13.46
CA PHE A 754 12.08 -10.21 -14.17
C PHE A 754 11.34 -9.14 -14.96
N PHE A 755 11.26 -9.32 -16.28
CA PHE A 755 10.50 -8.45 -17.18
C PHE A 755 9.11 -9.00 -17.44
N SER A 756 8.12 -8.13 -17.62
CA SER A 756 6.77 -8.55 -18.00
C SER A 756 6.80 -9.27 -19.35
N VAL A 757 5.86 -10.20 -19.54
CA VAL A 757 5.78 -10.99 -20.79
C VAL A 757 5.47 -10.07 -21.96
N LEU A 758 6.32 -10.10 -22.99
CA LEU A 758 6.11 -9.35 -24.23
C LEU A 758 4.86 -9.87 -24.96
N SER A 759 3.95 -8.96 -25.26
CA SER A 759 2.70 -9.22 -25.98
C SER A 759 2.42 -8.12 -26.98
N ILE A 760 1.73 -8.45 -28.06
CA ILE A 760 1.20 -7.50 -29.03
C ILE A 760 -0.31 -7.43 -28.82
N ASP A 761 -0.87 -6.21 -28.81
CA ASP A 761 -2.31 -6.02 -28.73
C ASP A 761 -3.01 -6.67 -29.93
N ASN A 762 -4.13 -7.35 -29.69
CA ASN A 762 -4.92 -7.95 -30.76
C ASN A 762 -5.58 -6.87 -31.63
N ASN A 763 -5.82 -5.70 -31.05
CA ASN A 763 -6.35 -4.55 -31.77
C ASN A 763 -5.22 -3.74 -32.42
N VAL A 764 -5.52 -3.22 -33.60
CA VAL A 764 -4.66 -2.34 -34.38
C VAL A 764 -5.24 -0.93 -34.39
N ASN A 765 -4.37 0.08 -34.41
CA ASN A 765 -4.78 1.46 -34.61
C ASN A 765 -4.67 1.82 -36.10
N ILE A 766 -5.81 2.05 -36.75
CA ILE A 766 -5.85 2.45 -38.16
C ILE A 766 -5.44 3.91 -38.28
N ILE A 767 -4.42 4.21 -39.08
CA ILE A 767 -3.82 5.55 -39.10
C ILE A 767 -4.79 6.62 -39.64
N GLY A 768 -5.52 6.33 -40.71
CA GLY A 768 -6.39 7.30 -41.38
C GLY A 768 -7.66 7.67 -40.61
N THR A 769 -8.10 6.82 -39.68
CA THR A 769 -9.33 7.05 -38.87
C THR A 769 -9.07 7.15 -37.38
N SER A 770 -7.87 6.79 -36.92
CA SER A 770 -7.53 6.55 -35.51
C SER A 770 -8.38 5.47 -34.81
N ALA A 771 -9.14 4.68 -35.57
CA ALA A 771 -9.96 3.60 -35.01
C ALA A 771 -9.07 2.52 -34.38
N ASN A 772 -9.49 2.00 -33.22
CA ASN A 772 -8.82 0.91 -32.51
C ASN A 772 -9.70 -0.34 -32.50
N GLY A 773 -9.27 -1.43 -33.13
CA GLY A 773 -10.04 -2.65 -33.25
C GLY A 773 -9.34 -3.72 -34.07
N ALA A 774 -10.06 -4.79 -34.45
CA ALA A 774 -9.50 -5.83 -35.32
C ALA A 774 -9.09 -5.26 -36.69
N LEU A 775 -8.03 -5.83 -37.29
CA LEU A 775 -7.58 -5.46 -38.64
C LEU A 775 -8.72 -5.68 -39.66
N PRO A 776 -9.09 -4.68 -40.48
CA PRO A 776 -10.11 -4.85 -41.49
C PRO A 776 -9.79 -5.97 -42.49
N ASN A 777 -10.79 -6.77 -42.86
CA ASN A 777 -10.64 -7.85 -43.85
C ASN A 777 -10.67 -7.36 -45.31
N ILE A 778 -10.92 -6.07 -45.54
CA ILE A 778 -10.84 -5.41 -46.83
C ILE A 778 -9.71 -4.39 -46.73
N TRP A 779 -8.68 -4.54 -47.54
CA TRP A 779 -7.47 -3.73 -47.46
C TRP A 779 -7.48 -2.62 -48.50
N LEU A 780 -7.05 -1.44 -48.12
CA LEU A 780 -6.55 -0.45 -49.07
C LEU A 780 -5.04 -0.69 -49.23
N ARG A 781 -4.54 -0.88 -50.46
CA ARG A 781 -3.08 -0.98 -50.69
C ARG A 781 -2.42 0.30 -50.18
N TYR A 782 -1.28 0.18 -49.50
CA TYR A 782 -0.62 1.24 -48.72
C TYR A 782 -1.37 1.71 -47.47
N GLY A 783 -2.53 1.13 -47.15
CA GLY A 783 -3.20 1.34 -45.89
C GLY A 783 -2.27 0.97 -44.73
N GLN A 784 -2.19 1.88 -43.77
CA GLN A 784 -1.32 1.74 -42.60
C GLN A 784 -2.11 1.59 -41.31
N PHE A 785 -1.58 0.77 -40.43
CA PHE A 785 -2.02 0.63 -39.05
C PHE A 785 -0.81 0.54 -38.12
N LYS A 786 -1.01 0.79 -36.83
CA LYS A 786 0.02 0.67 -35.81
C LYS A 786 -0.29 -0.50 -34.88
N LEU A 787 0.70 -1.38 -34.70
CA LEU A 787 0.69 -2.39 -33.65
C LEU A 787 1.23 -1.80 -32.36
N THR A 788 0.66 -2.23 -31.24
CA THR A 788 1.11 -1.81 -29.91
C THR A 788 1.66 -3.01 -29.17
N ALA A 789 2.97 -2.99 -28.86
CA ALA A 789 3.58 -3.96 -27.96
C ALA A 789 3.50 -3.48 -26.50
N LYS A 790 3.38 -4.44 -25.59
CA LYS A 790 3.41 -4.25 -24.14
C LYS A 790 4.31 -5.32 -23.54
N GLY A 791 5.03 -4.98 -22.47
CA GLY A 791 5.92 -5.93 -21.79
C GLY A 791 7.38 -5.84 -22.27
N GLY A 792 8.21 -6.76 -21.80
CA GLY A 792 9.66 -6.69 -21.94
C GLY A 792 10.27 -5.49 -21.22
N ASP A 793 11.42 -5.02 -21.70
CA ASP A 793 12.10 -3.82 -21.22
C ASP A 793 11.57 -2.50 -21.81
N GLY A 794 10.52 -2.55 -22.64
CA GLY A 794 9.92 -1.38 -23.29
C GLY A 794 10.67 -0.88 -24.53
N LYS A 795 11.76 -1.52 -24.94
CA LYS A 795 12.53 -1.16 -26.15
C LYS A 795 12.24 -2.18 -27.24
N TYR A 796 11.57 -1.75 -28.31
CA TYR A 796 11.06 -2.67 -29.32
C TYR A 796 11.76 -2.52 -30.66
N GLN A 797 12.01 -3.65 -31.32
CA GLN A 797 12.45 -3.74 -32.71
C GLN A 797 11.47 -4.61 -33.49
N TRP A 798 10.90 -4.07 -34.56
CA TRP A 798 9.88 -4.73 -35.37
C TRP A 798 10.46 -5.25 -36.68
N ARG A 799 9.97 -6.40 -37.15
CA ARG A 799 10.24 -6.91 -38.49
C ARG A 799 9.04 -7.65 -39.07
N SER A 800 8.94 -7.67 -40.39
CA SER A 800 7.97 -8.50 -41.11
C SER A 800 8.67 -9.75 -41.63
N GLN A 801 8.05 -10.93 -41.47
CA GLN A 801 8.57 -12.16 -42.06
C GLN A 801 8.47 -12.16 -43.59
N ASP A 802 7.43 -11.51 -44.14
CA ASP A 802 7.28 -11.26 -45.58
C ASP A 802 6.94 -9.78 -45.82
N PRO A 803 7.98 -8.93 -46.03
CA PRO A 803 7.81 -7.52 -46.34
C PRO A 803 7.08 -7.24 -47.66
N SER A 804 6.88 -8.24 -48.54
CA SER A 804 6.15 -8.06 -49.81
C SER A 804 4.64 -8.07 -49.64
N VAL A 805 4.14 -8.73 -48.57
CA VAL A 805 2.72 -8.73 -48.17
C VAL A 805 2.44 -7.50 -47.31
N ALA A 806 3.24 -7.29 -46.27
CA ALA A 806 3.16 -6.11 -45.41
C ALA A 806 4.54 -5.75 -44.86
N SER A 807 4.94 -4.49 -44.99
CA SER A 807 6.17 -3.97 -44.37
C SER A 807 5.88 -3.37 -43.00
N VAL A 808 6.88 -3.27 -42.13
CA VAL A 808 6.74 -2.63 -40.81
C VAL A 808 7.94 -1.72 -40.55
N ASP A 809 7.68 -0.54 -39.99
CA ASP A 809 8.72 0.34 -39.50
C ASP A 809 9.34 -0.22 -38.22
N ALA A 810 10.68 -0.36 -38.23
CA ALA A 810 11.42 -1.09 -37.21
C ALA A 810 11.32 -0.50 -35.80
N LEU A 811 11.04 0.80 -35.67
CA LEU A 811 11.00 1.49 -34.37
C LEU A 811 9.58 1.78 -33.89
N THR A 812 8.66 2.04 -34.82
CA THR A 812 7.32 2.54 -34.48
C THR A 812 6.24 1.47 -34.49
N GLY A 813 6.48 0.30 -35.10
CA GLY A 813 5.47 -0.75 -35.25
C GLY A 813 4.34 -0.37 -36.22
N ARG A 814 4.57 0.64 -37.08
CA ARG A 814 3.66 1.03 -38.15
C ARG A 814 3.78 0.05 -39.31
N VAL A 815 2.71 -0.67 -39.59
CA VAL A 815 2.61 -1.66 -40.66
C VAL A 815 1.98 -1.01 -41.90
N THR A 816 2.53 -1.30 -43.08
CA THR A 816 1.99 -0.89 -44.39
C THR A 816 1.60 -2.13 -45.18
N LEU A 817 0.34 -2.21 -45.61
CA LEU A 817 -0.19 -3.33 -46.39
C LEU A 817 0.12 -3.14 -47.88
N LEU A 818 0.64 -4.18 -48.56
CA LEU A 818 1.14 -4.06 -49.94
C LEU A 818 0.45 -5.01 -50.92
N LYS A 819 0.22 -6.27 -50.51
CA LYS A 819 -0.32 -7.32 -51.36
C LYS A 819 -1.18 -8.28 -50.54
N LYS A 820 -2.21 -8.88 -51.16
CA LYS A 820 -2.98 -9.97 -50.51
C LYS A 820 -2.04 -11.12 -50.16
N GLY A 821 -2.11 -11.57 -48.92
CA GLY A 821 -1.36 -12.72 -48.43
C GLY A 821 -1.40 -12.81 -46.92
N THR A 822 -0.76 -13.84 -46.40
CA THR A 822 -0.55 -14.03 -44.96
C THR A 822 0.91 -13.72 -44.62
N THR A 823 1.14 -13.02 -43.51
CA THR A 823 2.50 -12.76 -43.00
C THR A 823 2.46 -12.58 -41.48
N LYS A 824 3.62 -12.67 -40.83
CA LYS A 824 3.75 -12.39 -39.39
C LYS A 824 4.60 -11.15 -39.19
N ILE A 825 4.12 -10.28 -38.33
CA ILE A 825 4.90 -9.17 -37.79
C ILE A 825 5.47 -9.61 -36.45
N GLU A 826 6.78 -9.54 -36.31
CA GLU A 826 7.51 -9.94 -35.10
C GLU A 826 8.04 -8.69 -34.40
N VAL A 827 7.94 -8.68 -33.08
CA VAL A 827 8.55 -7.67 -32.21
C VAL A 827 9.53 -8.34 -31.28
N VAL A 828 10.73 -7.77 -31.17
CA VAL A 828 11.76 -8.21 -30.22
C VAL A 828 12.00 -7.09 -29.22
N SER A 829 11.99 -7.43 -27.93
CA SER A 829 12.35 -6.50 -26.87
C SER A 829 13.86 -6.51 -26.59
N GLY A 830 14.40 -5.48 -25.95
CA GLY A 830 15.83 -5.40 -25.62
C GLY A 830 16.29 -6.48 -24.64
N ASP A 831 15.39 -7.01 -23.82
CA ASP A 831 15.58 -8.19 -22.97
C ASP A 831 15.39 -9.53 -23.71
N LYS A 832 15.41 -9.50 -25.04
CA LYS A 832 15.41 -10.67 -25.95
C LYS A 832 14.13 -11.51 -25.94
N GLN A 833 12.99 -10.95 -25.54
CA GLN A 833 11.70 -11.61 -25.75
C GLN A 833 11.22 -11.38 -27.19
N THR A 834 10.41 -12.32 -27.73
CA THR A 834 9.82 -12.20 -29.06
C THR A 834 8.31 -12.35 -28.99
N GLY A 835 7.57 -11.40 -29.56
CA GLY A 835 6.12 -11.46 -29.76
C GLY A 835 5.78 -11.49 -31.25
N THR A 836 4.66 -12.10 -31.63
CA THR A 836 4.26 -12.24 -33.04
C THR A 836 2.78 -11.91 -33.25
N HIS A 837 2.46 -11.17 -34.31
CA HIS A 837 1.10 -10.89 -34.75
C HIS A 837 0.91 -11.40 -36.19
N THR A 838 -0.09 -12.25 -36.40
CA THR A 838 -0.39 -12.82 -37.72
C THR A 838 -1.36 -11.91 -38.47
N ILE A 839 -0.93 -11.46 -39.64
CA ILE A 839 -1.79 -10.79 -40.62
C ILE A 839 -2.37 -11.87 -41.52
N ASN A 840 -3.69 -12.07 -41.44
CA ASN A 840 -4.39 -13.03 -42.29
C ASN A 840 -4.66 -12.46 -43.68
N THR A 841 -4.81 -13.33 -44.68
CA THR A 841 -5.20 -12.94 -46.04
C THR A 841 -6.53 -12.18 -46.02
N PRO A 842 -6.61 -10.99 -46.64
CA PRO A 842 -7.86 -10.23 -46.70
C PRO A 842 -8.81 -10.87 -47.72
N GLU A 843 -10.10 -10.61 -47.53
CA GLU A 843 -11.12 -10.95 -48.52
C GLU A 843 -10.85 -10.20 -49.82
N LYS A 844 -10.56 -8.89 -49.72
CA LYS A 844 -10.36 -7.99 -50.87
C LYS A 844 -9.19 -7.03 -50.63
N ILE A 845 -8.49 -6.65 -51.69
CA ILE A 845 -7.59 -5.48 -51.70
C ILE A 845 -8.01 -4.47 -52.77
N ILE A 846 -7.99 -3.20 -52.39
CA ILE A 846 -8.28 -2.06 -53.26
C ILE A 846 -6.98 -1.42 -53.70
N THR A 847 -6.84 -1.21 -55.00
CA THR A 847 -5.61 -0.74 -55.65
C THR A 847 -5.91 0.36 -56.64
N VAL A 848 -5.13 1.45 -56.63
CA VAL A 848 -5.23 2.51 -57.64
C VAL A 848 -4.17 2.25 -58.70
N GLU A 849 -4.58 1.87 -59.91
CA GLU A 849 -3.68 1.34 -60.95
C GLU A 849 -3.28 2.40 -61.99
N THR A 850 -3.86 3.60 -61.93
CA THR A 850 -3.60 4.69 -62.89
C THR A 850 -3.16 5.95 -62.18
N GLN A 851 -2.20 6.68 -62.77
CA GLN A 851 -1.70 7.94 -62.21
C GLN A 851 -2.60 9.14 -62.53
N ASN A 852 -3.34 9.06 -63.64
CA ASN A 852 -4.27 10.06 -64.17
C ASN A 852 -5.66 9.45 -64.34
N LYS A 853 -6.68 10.31 -64.47
CA LYS A 853 -8.04 9.89 -64.81
C LYS A 853 -8.05 9.31 -66.23
N VAL A 854 -8.85 8.27 -66.44
CA VAL A 854 -8.98 7.53 -67.71
C VAL A 854 -10.46 7.31 -68.03
N ILE A 855 -10.75 6.98 -69.29
CA ILE A 855 -12.09 6.54 -69.70
C ILE A 855 -12.43 5.16 -69.10
N TYR A 856 -13.72 4.82 -69.01
CA TYR A 856 -14.18 3.60 -68.35
C TYR A 856 -13.58 2.32 -68.96
N SER A 857 -13.53 2.21 -70.28
CA SER A 857 -13.02 1.01 -70.98
C SER A 857 -11.55 0.73 -70.68
N VAL A 858 -10.74 1.79 -70.55
CA VAL A 858 -9.33 1.69 -70.14
C VAL A 858 -9.23 1.24 -68.68
N ALA A 859 -10.07 1.76 -67.79
CA ALA A 859 -10.09 1.34 -66.39
C ALA A 859 -10.51 -0.14 -66.23
N GLU A 860 -11.54 -0.57 -66.95
CA GLU A 860 -12.02 -1.96 -66.95
C GLU A 860 -10.96 -2.93 -67.49
N ALA A 861 -10.32 -2.60 -68.62
CA ALA A 861 -9.22 -3.38 -69.18
C ALA A 861 -8.00 -3.46 -68.23
N THR A 862 -7.67 -2.33 -67.57
CA THR A 862 -6.56 -2.26 -66.59
C THR A 862 -6.83 -3.18 -65.41
N CYS A 863 -8.03 -3.12 -64.82
CA CYS A 863 -8.37 -3.99 -63.69
C CYS A 863 -8.40 -5.47 -64.09
N SER A 864 -8.92 -5.80 -65.28
CA SER A 864 -8.97 -7.16 -65.77
C SER A 864 -7.57 -7.74 -66.00
N THR A 865 -6.66 -6.96 -66.60
CA THR A 865 -5.25 -7.33 -66.81
C THR A 865 -4.53 -7.59 -65.49
N ASN A 866 -4.85 -6.82 -64.45
CA ASN A 866 -4.28 -6.96 -63.11
C ASN A 866 -5.00 -8.03 -62.24
N SER A 867 -5.75 -8.94 -62.84
CA SER A 867 -6.50 -10.01 -62.15
C SER A 867 -7.46 -9.47 -61.09
N GLY A 868 -8.17 -8.39 -61.42
CA GLY A 868 -9.19 -7.77 -60.57
C GLY A 868 -10.39 -7.31 -61.38
N ARG A 869 -11.24 -6.51 -60.75
CA ARG A 869 -12.40 -5.88 -61.39
C ARG A 869 -12.57 -4.45 -60.90
N LEU A 870 -13.36 -3.67 -61.63
CA LEU A 870 -13.90 -2.43 -61.08
C LEU A 870 -14.80 -2.76 -59.85
N PRO A 871 -14.89 -1.85 -58.86
CA PRO A 871 -15.83 -1.94 -57.75
C PRO A 871 -17.25 -2.16 -58.25
N SER A 872 -17.99 -3.05 -57.61
CA SER A 872 -19.33 -3.42 -58.06
C SER A 872 -20.35 -2.30 -57.86
N SER A 873 -20.08 -1.41 -56.90
CA SER A 873 -20.94 -0.28 -56.55
C SER A 873 -20.16 0.77 -55.73
N THR A 874 -20.75 1.95 -55.53
CA THR A 874 -20.19 2.96 -54.63
C THR A 874 -20.13 2.48 -53.18
N SER A 875 -21.08 1.63 -52.76
CA SER A 875 -21.13 1.02 -51.42
C SER A 875 -19.87 0.20 -51.09
N GLU A 876 -19.29 -0.52 -52.06
CA GLU A 876 -18.07 -1.31 -51.86
C GLU A 876 -16.87 -0.41 -51.51
N LEU A 877 -16.75 0.76 -52.15
CA LEU A 877 -15.71 1.74 -51.83
C LEU A 877 -16.02 2.59 -50.60
N LYS A 878 -17.30 2.82 -50.30
CA LYS A 878 -17.76 3.50 -49.09
C LYS A 878 -17.39 2.71 -47.84
N ASP A 879 -17.51 1.38 -47.87
CA ASP A 879 -17.06 0.51 -46.78
C ASP A 879 -15.54 0.61 -46.56
N VAL A 880 -14.77 0.64 -47.66
CA VAL A 880 -13.30 0.85 -47.61
C VAL A 880 -12.98 2.19 -46.95
N TYR A 881 -13.64 3.27 -47.37
CA TYR A 881 -13.47 4.59 -46.79
C TYR A 881 -13.85 4.62 -45.30
N ASN A 882 -14.91 3.93 -44.88
CA ASN A 882 -15.29 3.91 -43.47
C ASN A 882 -14.25 3.17 -42.60
N LYS A 883 -13.60 2.14 -43.15
CA LYS A 883 -12.57 1.36 -42.44
C LYS A 883 -11.23 2.09 -42.39
N TRP A 884 -10.81 2.70 -43.50
CA TRP A 884 -9.46 3.28 -43.66
C TRP A 884 -9.43 4.81 -43.65
N GLY A 885 -10.56 5.48 -43.81
CA GLY A 885 -10.61 6.94 -43.96
C GLY A 885 -10.13 7.38 -45.35
N ALA A 886 -9.76 8.66 -45.46
CA ALA A 886 -9.30 9.23 -46.72
C ALA A 886 -7.97 8.62 -47.16
N ALA A 887 -7.91 8.11 -48.39
CA ALA A 887 -6.74 7.40 -48.91
C ALA A 887 -5.45 8.24 -48.88
N ASN A 888 -5.54 9.56 -49.08
CA ASN A 888 -4.39 10.47 -49.04
C ASN A 888 -3.77 10.66 -47.64
N SER A 889 -4.34 10.05 -46.61
CA SER A 889 -3.73 9.92 -45.27
C SER A 889 -2.54 8.95 -45.26
N TYR A 890 -2.37 8.16 -46.32
CA TYR A 890 -1.33 7.15 -46.46
C TYR A 890 -0.27 7.59 -47.47
N GLU A 891 1.01 7.29 -47.17
CA GLU A 891 2.15 7.80 -47.95
C GLU A 891 2.05 7.45 -49.45
N GLY A 892 1.50 6.27 -49.79
CA GLY A 892 1.30 5.85 -51.18
C GLY A 892 0.30 6.68 -52.00
N TYR A 893 -0.52 7.51 -51.34
CA TYR A 893 -1.51 8.39 -51.99
C TYR A 893 -1.35 9.86 -51.59
N LYS A 894 -0.30 10.19 -50.84
CA LYS A 894 -0.04 11.52 -50.35
C LYS A 894 0.09 12.50 -51.51
N GLY A 895 -0.52 13.68 -51.36
CA GLY A 895 -0.58 14.69 -52.42
C GLY A 895 -1.69 14.48 -53.47
N LYS A 896 -2.45 13.39 -53.42
CA LYS A 896 -3.69 13.26 -54.20
C LYS A 896 -4.84 13.91 -53.45
N ASN A 897 -5.38 15.01 -53.99
CA ASN A 897 -6.54 15.70 -53.40
C ASN A 897 -7.88 15.00 -53.72
N THR A 898 -7.88 14.11 -54.69
CA THR A 898 -9.05 13.35 -55.15
C THR A 898 -8.59 12.02 -55.73
N ILE A 899 -9.33 10.95 -55.45
CA ILE A 899 -9.21 9.67 -56.17
C ILE A 899 -10.64 9.19 -56.46
N THR A 900 -11.28 9.83 -57.42
CA THR A 900 -12.59 9.43 -57.95
C THR A 900 -12.43 8.12 -58.71
N ALA A 901 -13.12 7.05 -58.29
CA ALA A 901 -13.03 5.72 -58.87
C ALA A 901 -14.26 5.37 -59.70
N TRP A 902 -14.06 4.71 -60.83
CA TRP A 902 -15.15 4.09 -61.61
C TRP A 902 -15.77 2.90 -60.86
N THR A 903 -17.09 2.72 -60.98
CA THR A 903 -17.79 1.48 -60.58
C THR A 903 -18.35 0.76 -61.80
N GLN A 904 -18.58 -0.55 -61.71
CA GLN A 904 -19.14 -1.36 -62.80
C GLN A 904 -20.48 -0.80 -63.30
N GLN A 905 -20.67 -0.79 -64.62
CA GLN A 905 -21.95 -0.40 -65.22
C GLN A 905 -23.06 -1.40 -64.87
N THR A 906 -24.22 -0.88 -64.47
CA THR A 906 -25.44 -1.70 -64.40
C THR A 906 -25.97 -1.98 -65.82
N ALA A 907 -26.83 -2.98 -65.97
CA ALA A 907 -27.43 -3.30 -67.28
C ALA A 907 -28.19 -2.09 -67.88
N ALA A 908 -28.82 -1.26 -67.04
CA ALA A 908 -29.53 -0.05 -67.45
C ALA A 908 -28.59 1.07 -67.91
N ASP A 909 -27.32 1.05 -67.48
CA ASP A 909 -26.36 2.14 -67.71
C ASP A 909 -25.47 1.94 -68.93
N LYS A 910 -25.42 0.70 -69.45
CA LYS A 910 -24.62 0.34 -70.63
C LYS A 910 -25.09 1.03 -71.90
N GLN A 911 -26.40 1.03 -72.15
CA GLN A 911 -27.01 1.63 -73.35
C GLN A 911 -26.82 3.16 -73.41
N PRO A 912 -27.09 3.94 -72.34
CA PRO A 912 -26.92 5.38 -72.39
C PRO A 912 -25.45 5.83 -72.19
N GLY A 913 -24.52 4.93 -71.86
CA GLY A 913 -23.09 5.24 -71.75
C GLY A 913 -22.70 5.95 -70.45
N TRP A 914 -23.33 5.59 -69.33
CA TRP A 914 -23.03 6.22 -68.03
C TRP A 914 -22.57 5.20 -66.99
N THR A 915 -22.00 5.66 -65.89
CA THR A 915 -21.82 4.85 -64.67
C THR A 915 -21.69 5.73 -63.43
N SER A 916 -21.59 5.09 -62.27
CA SER A 916 -21.37 5.73 -60.99
C SER A 916 -19.88 5.85 -60.65
N THR A 917 -19.56 6.77 -59.75
CA THR A 917 -18.20 6.95 -59.23
C THR A 917 -18.22 7.20 -57.73
N PHE A 918 -17.15 6.79 -57.03
CA PHE A 918 -16.94 7.11 -55.61
C PHE A 918 -15.51 7.60 -55.38
N ASP A 919 -15.35 8.69 -54.64
CA ASP A 919 -14.04 9.24 -54.30
C ASP A 919 -13.52 8.73 -52.95
N ILE A 920 -12.44 7.95 -52.98
CA ILE A 920 -11.84 7.36 -51.77
C ILE A 920 -11.00 8.35 -50.95
N VAL A 921 -10.93 9.62 -51.35
CA VAL A 921 -10.31 10.71 -50.59
C VAL A 921 -11.38 11.63 -49.99
N THR A 922 -12.35 12.06 -50.80
CA THR A 922 -13.33 13.07 -50.37
C THR A 922 -14.67 12.50 -49.92
N LYS A 923 -14.91 11.19 -50.11
CA LYS A 923 -16.20 10.51 -49.89
C LYS A 923 -17.31 10.94 -50.85
N ASN A 924 -17.00 11.72 -51.88
CA ASN A 924 -17.99 12.15 -52.87
C ASN A 924 -18.46 10.95 -53.71
N GLU A 925 -19.78 10.76 -53.85
CA GLU A 925 -20.37 9.74 -54.71
C GLU A 925 -21.25 10.36 -55.80
N ILE A 926 -21.23 9.77 -56.99
CA ILE A 926 -22.09 10.17 -58.11
C ILE A 926 -22.75 8.90 -58.65
N PRO A 927 -24.09 8.83 -58.73
CA PRO A 927 -25.02 9.84 -58.24
C PRO A 927 -25.02 9.92 -56.69
N ASN A 928 -25.15 11.13 -56.15
CA ASN A 928 -25.42 11.35 -54.73
C ASN A 928 -26.92 11.14 -54.44
N ASN A 929 -27.27 10.85 -53.18
CA ASN A 929 -28.63 10.51 -52.75
C ASN A 929 -29.67 11.55 -53.27
N GLY A 930 -30.53 11.15 -54.22
CA GLY A 930 -31.54 12.01 -54.84
C GLY A 930 -31.20 12.60 -56.22
N SER A 931 -30.02 12.34 -56.78
CA SER A 931 -29.65 12.76 -58.15
C SER A 931 -29.71 11.60 -59.14
N ASN A 932 -30.21 11.85 -60.36
CA ASN A 932 -30.11 10.91 -61.50
C ASN A 932 -28.87 11.17 -62.38
N SER A 933 -28.01 12.12 -62.00
CA SER A 933 -26.83 12.47 -62.80
C SER A 933 -25.74 11.43 -62.62
N LYS A 934 -25.38 10.75 -63.72
CA LYS A 934 -24.30 9.76 -63.81
C LYS A 934 -23.14 10.33 -64.62
N VAL A 935 -22.01 9.62 -64.66
CA VAL A 935 -20.77 10.10 -65.30
C VAL A 935 -20.56 9.40 -66.65
N ASP A 936 -20.26 10.17 -67.69
CA ASP A 936 -20.06 9.68 -69.07
C ASP A 936 -18.81 8.80 -69.15
N VAL A 937 -18.98 7.57 -69.62
CA VAL A 937 -17.93 6.54 -69.71
C VAL A 937 -16.86 6.84 -70.75
N ASN A 938 -17.15 7.70 -71.73
CA ASN A 938 -16.23 8.05 -72.81
C ASN A 938 -15.31 9.24 -72.48
N THR A 939 -15.51 9.87 -71.32
CA THR A 939 -14.72 11.00 -70.85
C THR A 939 -13.82 10.58 -69.69
N ALA A 940 -12.59 11.09 -69.63
CA ALA A 940 -11.59 10.73 -68.62
C ALA A 940 -11.89 11.35 -67.24
N ASN A 941 -12.94 10.87 -66.58
CA ASN A 941 -13.50 11.49 -65.38
C ASN A 941 -13.02 10.87 -64.05
N ALA A 942 -12.54 9.62 -64.07
CA ALA A 942 -12.16 8.87 -62.87
C ALA A 942 -10.94 7.97 -63.10
N PHE A 943 -10.32 7.52 -62.01
CA PHE A 943 -9.17 6.62 -61.98
C PHE A 943 -9.62 5.16 -62.11
N ALA A 944 -8.73 4.32 -62.65
CA ALA A 944 -8.83 2.87 -62.53
C ALA A 944 -8.48 2.43 -61.11
N VAL A 945 -9.51 2.17 -60.30
CA VAL A 945 -9.38 1.58 -58.96
C VAL A 945 -9.91 0.16 -59.03
N CYS A 946 -9.09 -0.81 -58.67
CA CYS A 946 -9.37 -2.22 -58.86
C CYS A 946 -9.55 -2.95 -57.53
N VAL A 947 -10.53 -3.84 -57.47
CA VAL A 947 -10.82 -4.76 -56.38
C VAL A 947 -10.28 -6.13 -56.76
N ARG A 948 -9.42 -6.71 -55.92
CA ARG A 948 -8.77 -8.02 -56.12
C ARG A 948 -8.97 -8.96 -54.95
#